data_AF-A0AA38RSZ6-F1
#
_entry.id   AF-A0AA38RSZ6-F1
#
_cell.length_a   1.000
_cell.length_b   1.000
_cell.length_c   1.000
_cell.angle_alpha   90.00
_cell.angle_beta   90.00
_cell.angle_gamma   90.00
#
_symmetry.space_group_name_H-M   'P 1'
#
loop_
_entity.id
_entity.type
_entity.pdbx_description
1 polymer ?
#
loop_
_entity_poly.entity_id
_entity_poly.type
_entity_poly.pdbx_seq_one_letter_code
_entity_poly.pdbx_strand_id
1 'polypeptide(L)'
;MRSLNAGQLGKVFDQLDMDSVGFDWAILTAAIETLEHFMSLVEKAMDEQYSNDSSVLDQDHLEEAVLFLDQKLAGPLFSMARVILALPKEVDPAISQDQTTCVEKVISLASRVASRFIHSGVTRLLPYFKPGKYSLFEELPTKLDLQRLRYLSLFLAILVKNNIFDFRDIGTTIFELWMSSIAKPRAALCYETYLGEMLKLHNFPYLEETVLPPGERPDYNLARDLFSSGVAYMRKSLRSAEPPRRRQLRSDYAKILRLVMDQIKQHLKALVRIPAEHHHYVNFVRGIIATIKSHGADICPVDAFYYQPSQEYGPCVEDPQLHTAGIIAYGIRLIEADVTAVPQLFYYLYNNFKVAMANGLLDEECKILQNGMSNPSVFSFVLGKMVPAVIRATAQAHEAWPLLDVYVTALQKLSTKSCLPRELPDGSINDLSCLLRSVLQWATDKRASSDMTTRFSPVELYILVRILTLCNMFHGSLQSWHTMPLTTQTAELARLVENVTDLADAALFYLEELYGLANGEMKFDALFARDLLGGAGQEDTGEPGMLIVGDKDPHVESFSKHIAADVRKNWVVTSGIITVRLPAKPPSPSATQSGQGTKHRLGTGREILEDLCQELRLWTLRIGRRRRGRPVRPTWRHFRMPIF
;
A
#
# COMPACT_ATOMS: atom_id res chain seq x y z
N MET A 1 -8.48 54.39 20.33
CA MET A 1 -8.41 53.86 18.95
C MET A 1 -8.31 55.03 17.97
N ARG A 2 -7.30 55.06 17.08
CA ARG A 2 -7.35 55.98 15.90
C ARG A 2 -8.55 55.56 15.04
N SER A 3 -9.35 56.51 14.58
CA SER A 3 -10.60 56.23 13.86
C SER A 3 -10.33 55.47 12.55
N LEU A 4 -10.76 54.21 12.47
CA LEU A 4 -10.81 53.46 11.21
C LEU A 4 -11.79 54.16 10.27
N ASN A 5 -11.35 54.57 9.08
CA ASN A 5 -12.24 55.21 8.11
C ASN A 5 -13.07 54.16 7.35
N ALA A 6 -14.00 53.53 8.06
CA ALA A 6 -14.81 52.42 7.54
C ALA A 6 -15.66 52.82 6.32
N GLY A 7 -16.05 54.10 6.20
CA GLY A 7 -16.79 54.59 5.05
C GLY A 7 -15.97 54.62 3.75
N GLN A 8 -14.68 54.94 3.83
CA GLN A 8 -13.78 54.88 2.67
C GLN A 8 -13.45 53.42 2.31
N LEU A 9 -13.14 52.58 3.31
CA LEU A 9 -12.87 51.15 3.09
C LEU A 9 -14.07 50.42 2.47
N GLY A 10 -15.28 50.66 2.98
CA GLY A 10 -16.50 50.09 2.40
C GLY A 10 -16.70 50.49 0.93
N LYS A 11 -16.47 51.76 0.59
CA LYS A 11 -16.52 52.21 -0.81
C LYS A 11 -15.48 51.54 -1.69
N VAL A 12 -14.25 51.37 -1.21
CA VAL A 12 -13.20 50.65 -1.95
C VAL A 12 -13.66 49.21 -2.21
N PHE A 13 -14.19 48.52 -1.21
CA PHE A 13 -14.64 47.13 -1.38
C PHE A 13 -15.89 46.99 -2.28
N ASP A 14 -16.81 47.97 -2.27
CA ASP A 14 -18.05 47.90 -3.06
C ASP A 14 -17.92 48.44 -4.50
N GLN A 15 -16.98 49.36 -4.76
CA GLN A 15 -16.95 50.17 -6.01
C GLN A 15 -15.77 49.86 -6.93
N LEU A 16 -14.85 48.98 -6.54
CA LEU A 16 -13.72 48.59 -7.39
C LEU A 16 -14.18 47.67 -8.52
N ASP A 17 -14.06 48.14 -9.77
CA ASP A 17 -14.27 47.33 -10.96
C ASP A 17 -13.05 46.44 -11.21
N MET A 18 -13.06 45.26 -10.60
CA MET A 18 -11.96 44.30 -10.64
C MET A 18 -11.85 43.56 -11.97
N ASP A 19 -12.83 43.71 -12.86
CA ASP A 19 -12.82 43.15 -14.22
C ASP A 19 -12.17 44.13 -15.24
N SER A 20 -11.79 45.33 -14.79
CA SER A 20 -11.19 46.35 -15.66
C SER A 20 -9.74 46.02 -16.03
N VAL A 21 -9.40 46.19 -17.32
CA VAL A 21 -8.04 46.00 -17.83
C VAL A 21 -7.09 47.01 -17.20
N GLY A 22 -6.10 46.54 -16.45
CA GLY A 22 -5.12 47.39 -15.75
C GLY A 22 -5.52 47.78 -14.33
N PHE A 23 -6.42 47.03 -13.69
CA PHE A 23 -6.77 47.18 -12.28
C PHE A 23 -5.53 47.28 -11.37
N ASP A 24 -5.46 48.35 -10.58
CA ASP A 24 -4.35 48.57 -9.65
C ASP A 24 -4.53 47.76 -8.35
N TRP A 25 -3.96 46.57 -8.34
CA TRP A 25 -3.91 45.68 -7.17
C TRP A 25 -3.29 46.33 -5.92
N ALA A 26 -2.50 47.41 -6.06
CA ALA A 26 -1.87 48.08 -4.93
C ALA A 26 -2.89 48.82 -4.05
N ILE A 27 -3.92 49.44 -4.65
CA ILE A 27 -4.98 50.16 -3.91
C ILE A 27 -5.76 49.18 -3.03
N LEU A 28 -6.16 48.06 -3.61
CA LEU A 28 -6.85 47.01 -2.90
C LEU A 28 -5.97 46.41 -1.79
N THR A 29 -4.70 46.15 -2.10
CA THR A 29 -3.73 45.63 -1.14
C THR A 29 -3.55 46.58 0.05
N ALA A 30 -3.44 47.89 -0.17
CA ALA A 30 -3.35 48.88 0.90
C ALA A 30 -4.62 48.95 1.78
N ALA A 31 -5.80 48.80 1.17
CA ALA A 31 -7.07 48.74 1.89
C ALA A 31 -7.15 47.48 2.78
N ILE A 32 -6.71 46.33 2.25
CA ILE A 32 -6.62 45.07 3.01
C ILE A 32 -5.63 45.22 4.17
N GLU A 33 -4.44 45.77 3.94
CA GLU A 33 -3.41 45.96 4.98
C GLU A 33 -3.87 46.91 6.09
N THR A 34 -4.65 47.94 5.74
CA THR A 34 -5.23 48.87 6.73
C THR A 34 -6.21 48.13 7.66
N LEU A 35 -7.08 47.29 7.09
CA LEU A 35 -8.02 46.49 7.89
C LEU A 35 -7.31 45.38 8.65
N GLU A 36 -6.26 44.80 8.08
CA GLU A 36 -5.42 43.79 8.73
C GLU A 36 -4.68 44.35 9.95
N HIS A 37 -4.17 45.58 9.85
CA HIS A 37 -3.56 46.26 10.99
C HIS A 37 -4.57 46.50 12.10
N PHE A 38 -5.79 46.95 11.75
CA PHE A 38 -6.88 47.11 12.72
C PHE A 38 -7.24 45.78 13.40
N MET A 39 -7.41 44.71 12.62
CA MET A 39 -7.66 43.37 13.16
C MET A 39 -6.56 42.91 14.11
N SER A 40 -5.29 43.15 13.78
CA SER A 40 -4.16 42.78 14.64
C SER A 40 -4.18 43.52 15.98
N LEU A 41 -4.66 44.78 16.01
CA LEU A 41 -4.85 45.51 17.27
C LEU A 41 -5.98 44.93 18.11
N VAL A 42 -7.10 44.54 17.47
CA VAL A 42 -8.23 43.88 18.14
C VAL A 42 -7.79 42.53 18.73
N GLU A 43 -7.03 41.74 17.98
CA GLU A 43 -6.51 40.45 18.44
C GLU A 43 -5.54 40.61 19.61
N LYS A 44 -4.60 41.56 19.52
CA LYS A 44 -3.63 41.83 20.59
C LYS A 44 -4.31 42.26 21.90
N ALA A 45 -5.31 43.14 21.81
CA ALA A 45 -6.06 43.59 22.98
C ALA A 45 -6.80 42.43 23.68
N MET A 46 -7.29 41.44 22.92
CA MET A 46 -7.92 40.24 23.47
C MET A 46 -6.91 39.30 24.16
N ASP A 47 -5.75 39.06 23.53
CA ASP A 47 -4.74 38.16 24.09
C ASP A 47 -4.17 38.71 25.41
N GLU A 48 -4.08 40.04 25.54
CA GLU A 48 -3.72 40.73 26.78
C GLU A 48 -4.79 40.58 27.88
N GLN A 49 -6.08 40.51 27.52
CA GLN A 49 -7.19 40.26 28.45
C GLN A 49 -7.29 38.81 28.94
N TYR A 50 -6.95 37.82 28.11
CA TYR A 50 -6.92 36.42 28.57
C TYR A 50 -5.70 36.12 29.45
N SER A 51 -4.65 36.93 29.35
CA SER A 51 -3.39 36.76 30.11
C SER A 51 -3.39 37.52 31.44
N ASN A 52 -4.15 38.63 31.54
CA ASN A 52 -4.32 39.42 32.74
C ASN A 52 -5.80 39.42 33.12
N ASP A 53 -6.17 39.02 34.35
CA ASP A 53 -7.53 39.16 34.93
C ASP A 53 -7.92 40.66 35.07
N SER A 54 -7.97 41.40 33.97
CA SER A 54 -8.23 42.84 33.90
C SER A 54 -9.69 43.16 33.53
N SER A 55 -10.11 44.36 33.94
CA SER A 55 -11.49 44.81 34.18
C SER A 55 -12.52 44.66 33.05
N VAL A 56 -13.79 44.47 33.46
CA VAL A 56 -15.04 44.44 32.64
C VAL A 56 -15.15 45.56 31.59
N LEU A 57 -14.59 46.74 31.85
CA LEU A 57 -14.66 47.90 30.95
C LEU A 57 -13.94 47.71 29.61
N ASP A 58 -12.87 46.91 29.58
CA ASP A 58 -12.13 46.66 28.32
C ASP A 58 -12.83 45.61 27.44
N GLN A 59 -13.71 44.77 28.02
CA GLN A 59 -14.50 43.79 27.27
C GLN A 59 -15.59 44.49 26.43
N ASP A 60 -16.28 45.48 27.01
CA ASP A 60 -17.32 46.25 26.32
C ASP A 60 -16.77 46.96 25.07
N HIS A 61 -15.58 47.55 25.16
CA HIS A 61 -14.92 48.21 24.03
C HIS A 61 -14.49 47.24 22.91
N LEU A 62 -14.23 45.98 23.26
CA LEU A 62 -13.83 44.95 22.31
C LEU A 62 -15.05 44.36 21.59
N GLU A 63 -16.13 44.11 22.33
CA GLU A 63 -17.42 43.75 21.74
C GLU A 63 -17.94 44.87 20.84
N GLU A 64 -17.80 46.14 21.24
CA GLU A 64 -18.15 47.30 20.41
C GLU A 64 -17.32 47.35 19.11
N ALA A 65 -16.02 47.07 19.16
CA ALA A 65 -15.16 47.02 17.97
C ALA A 65 -15.56 45.89 17.01
N VAL A 66 -15.91 44.71 17.54
CA VAL A 66 -16.39 43.57 16.73
C VAL A 66 -17.75 43.89 16.10
N LEU A 67 -18.67 44.49 16.85
CA LEU A 67 -19.97 44.94 16.33
C LEU A 67 -19.81 46.03 15.27
N PHE A 68 -18.87 46.96 15.45
CA PHE A 68 -18.56 47.97 14.46
C PHE A 68 -18.08 47.36 13.13
N LEU A 69 -17.18 46.37 13.19
CA LEU A 69 -16.73 45.63 12.02
C LEU A 69 -17.90 44.93 11.32
N ASP A 70 -18.76 44.27 12.10
CA ASP A 70 -19.94 43.59 11.56
C ASP A 70 -20.87 44.55 10.83
N GLN A 71 -21.21 45.68 11.43
CA GLN A 71 -22.19 46.61 10.89
C GLN A 71 -21.67 47.40 9.68
N LYS A 72 -20.38 47.75 9.68
CA LYS A 72 -19.83 48.69 8.68
C LYS A 72 -19.02 48.04 7.57
N LEU A 73 -18.37 46.90 7.84
CA LEU A 73 -17.35 46.37 6.92
C LEU A 73 -17.58 44.92 6.50
N ALA A 74 -18.32 44.10 7.26
CA ALA A 74 -18.50 42.70 6.92
C ALA A 74 -19.12 42.48 5.52
N GLY A 75 -20.23 43.14 5.21
CA GLY A 75 -20.89 43.01 3.91
C GLY A 75 -19.97 43.34 2.72
N PRO A 76 -19.38 44.56 2.67
CA PRO A 76 -18.44 44.94 1.62
C PRO A 76 -17.22 44.01 1.52
N LEU A 77 -16.62 43.64 2.66
CA LEU A 77 -15.45 42.75 2.71
C LEU A 77 -15.75 41.37 2.11
N PHE A 78 -16.81 40.70 2.57
CA PHE A 78 -17.14 39.35 2.08
C PHE A 78 -17.63 39.37 0.63
N SER A 79 -18.34 40.43 0.22
CA SER A 79 -18.73 40.60 -1.17
C SER A 79 -17.51 40.73 -2.08
N MET A 80 -16.56 41.60 -1.74
CA MET A 80 -15.30 41.79 -2.47
C MET A 80 -14.46 40.51 -2.49
N ALA A 81 -14.33 39.83 -1.34
CA ALA A 81 -13.59 38.57 -1.25
C ALA A 81 -14.15 37.49 -2.17
N ARG A 82 -15.48 37.38 -2.25
CA ARG A 82 -16.16 36.46 -3.16
C ARG A 82 -15.89 36.77 -4.63
N VAL A 83 -15.90 38.05 -5.03
CA VAL A 83 -15.62 38.44 -6.42
C VAL A 83 -14.18 38.06 -6.77
N ILE A 84 -13.20 38.38 -5.91
CA ILE A 84 -11.80 38.03 -6.12
C ILE A 84 -11.60 36.52 -6.21
N LEU A 85 -12.27 35.76 -5.35
CA LEU A 85 -12.23 34.30 -5.38
C LEU A 85 -12.78 33.70 -6.69
N ALA A 86 -13.65 34.42 -7.39
CA ALA A 86 -14.27 33.98 -8.64
C ALA A 86 -13.51 34.44 -9.90
N LEU A 87 -12.54 35.36 -9.78
CA LEU A 87 -11.78 35.87 -10.91
C LEU A 87 -10.94 34.76 -11.57
N PRO A 88 -10.99 34.58 -12.90
CA PRO A 88 -10.11 33.63 -13.57
C PRO A 88 -8.63 34.01 -13.36
N LYS A 89 -7.76 33.00 -13.41
CA LYS A 89 -6.31 33.27 -13.37
C LYS A 89 -5.89 34.04 -14.62
N GLU A 90 -5.15 35.11 -14.40
CA GLU A 90 -4.56 35.90 -15.48
C GLU A 90 -3.48 35.13 -16.27
N VAL A 91 -3.38 35.46 -17.56
CA VAL A 91 -2.42 34.84 -18.49
C VAL A 91 -1.01 35.38 -18.27
N ASP A 92 -0.89 36.65 -17.89
CA ASP A 92 0.39 37.28 -17.57
C ASP A 92 0.91 36.75 -16.21
N PRO A 93 2.11 36.15 -16.16
CA PRO A 93 2.64 35.56 -14.94
C PRO A 93 2.86 36.56 -13.79
N ALA A 94 3.20 37.82 -14.09
CA ALA A 94 3.42 38.83 -13.06
C ALA A 94 2.08 39.24 -12.41
N ILE A 95 1.07 39.53 -13.25
CA ILE A 95 -0.28 39.87 -12.79
C ILE A 95 -0.92 38.68 -12.06
N SER A 96 -0.69 37.46 -12.55
CA SER A 96 -1.17 36.22 -11.92
C SER A 96 -0.58 36.00 -10.52
N GLN A 97 0.69 36.39 -10.32
CA GLN A 97 1.34 36.33 -9.01
C GLN A 97 0.75 37.37 -8.05
N ASP A 98 0.63 38.62 -8.47
CA ASP A 98 0.03 39.70 -7.65
C ASP A 98 -1.43 39.40 -7.30
N GLN A 99 -2.21 38.90 -8.26
CA GLN A 99 -3.58 38.42 -8.05
C GLN A 99 -3.59 37.29 -7.01
N THR A 100 -2.72 36.28 -7.14
CA THR A 100 -2.67 35.15 -6.19
C THR A 100 -2.33 35.62 -4.77
N THR A 101 -1.33 36.49 -4.61
CA THR A 101 -0.95 37.06 -3.31
C THR A 101 -2.07 37.92 -2.73
N CYS A 102 -2.77 38.70 -3.56
CA CYS A 102 -3.92 39.47 -3.12
C CYS A 102 -5.05 38.56 -2.61
N VAL A 103 -5.40 37.50 -3.36
CA VAL A 103 -6.40 36.51 -2.93
C VAL A 103 -6.02 35.88 -1.59
N GLU A 104 -4.75 35.48 -1.42
CA GLU A 104 -4.25 34.92 -0.17
C GLU A 104 -4.42 35.89 1.01
N LYS A 105 -4.08 37.17 0.83
CA LYS A 105 -4.26 38.21 1.87
C LYS A 105 -5.74 38.40 2.19
N VAL A 106 -6.60 38.50 1.18
CA VAL A 106 -8.05 38.66 1.35
C VAL A 106 -8.66 37.49 2.11
N ILE A 107 -8.31 36.25 1.73
CA ILE A 107 -8.80 35.05 2.40
C ILE A 107 -8.27 34.98 3.83
N SER A 108 -7.02 35.35 4.04
CA SER A 108 -6.45 35.37 5.39
C SER A 108 -7.17 36.35 6.30
N LEU A 109 -7.41 37.56 5.81
CA LEU A 109 -8.14 38.58 6.54
C LEU A 109 -9.61 38.17 6.79
N ALA A 110 -10.31 37.71 5.75
CA ALA A 110 -11.69 37.24 5.86
C ALA A 110 -11.82 36.08 6.86
N SER A 111 -10.85 35.16 6.90
CA SER A 111 -10.81 34.05 7.84
C SER A 111 -10.58 34.51 9.29
N ARG A 112 -9.72 35.51 9.51
CA ARG A 112 -9.48 36.11 10.83
C ARG A 112 -10.72 36.85 11.34
N VAL A 113 -11.34 37.67 10.49
CA VAL A 113 -12.61 38.34 10.79
C VAL A 113 -13.70 37.31 11.10
N ALA A 114 -13.82 36.27 10.27
CA ALA A 114 -14.77 35.20 10.48
C ALA A 114 -14.55 34.47 11.80
N SER A 115 -13.28 34.22 12.13
CA SER A 115 -12.90 33.62 13.40
C SER A 115 -13.41 34.45 14.57
N ARG A 116 -13.20 35.76 14.53
CA ARG A 116 -13.63 36.67 15.59
C ARG A 116 -15.16 36.74 15.70
N PHE A 117 -15.88 36.81 14.58
CA PHE A 117 -17.35 36.78 14.63
C PHE A 117 -17.92 35.48 15.21
N ILE A 118 -17.26 34.34 14.98
CA ILE A 118 -17.65 33.06 15.57
C ILE A 118 -17.37 33.05 17.08
N HIS A 119 -16.20 33.51 17.52
CA HIS A 119 -15.85 33.58 18.96
C HIS A 119 -16.79 34.51 19.73
N SER A 120 -17.11 35.68 19.17
CA SER A 120 -18.00 36.67 19.78
C SER A 120 -19.48 36.34 19.60
N GLY A 121 -19.83 35.20 18.99
CA GLY A 121 -21.22 34.76 18.81
C GLY A 121 -22.06 35.59 17.81
N VAL A 122 -21.44 36.51 17.07
CA VAL A 122 -22.10 37.35 16.05
C VAL A 122 -22.69 36.50 14.92
N THR A 123 -21.99 35.43 14.55
CA THR A 123 -22.43 34.50 13.51
C THR A 123 -21.93 33.09 13.77
N ARG A 124 -22.38 32.14 12.96
CA ARG A 124 -21.91 30.74 12.95
C ARG A 124 -21.07 30.50 11.69
N LEU A 125 -20.61 29.27 11.46
CA LEU A 125 -19.81 28.94 10.29
C LEU A 125 -20.66 28.78 9.01
N LEU A 126 -21.89 28.27 9.13
CA LEU A 126 -22.80 28.03 7.99
C LEU A 126 -23.04 29.26 7.08
N PRO A 127 -23.20 30.50 7.59
CA PRO A 127 -23.36 31.70 6.76
C PRO A 127 -22.21 32.02 5.81
N TYR A 128 -20.99 31.50 6.03
CA TYR A 128 -19.88 31.69 5.09
C TYR A 128 -19.99 30.80 3.84
N PHE A 129 -20.83 29.76 3.90
CA PHE A 129 -21.07 28.77 2.85
C PHE A 129 -22.49 28.85 2.27
N LYS A 130 -23.22 29.92 2.56
CA LYS A 130 -24.57 30.18 2.03
C LYS A 130 -24.65 31.62 1.53
N PRO A 131 -25.46 31.90 0.49
CA PRO A 131 -25.69 33.27 0.04
C PRO A 131 -26.19 34.16 1.19
N GLY A 132 -25.56 35.32 1.37
CA GLY A 132 -25.87 36.25 2.45
C GLY A 132 -24.74 37.25 2.74
N LYS A 133 -24.90 38.01 3.82
CA LYS A 133 -23.98 39.08 4.25
C LYS A 133 -22.53 38.60 4.45
N TYR A 134 -22.37 37.39 5.02
CA TYR A 134 -21.06 36.81 5.34
C TYR A 134 -20.56 35.83 4.29
N SER A 135 -21.25 35.71 3.15
CA SER A 135 -20.98 34.66 2.19
C SER A 135 -19.60 34.81 1.56
N LEU A 136 -18.75 33.80 1.75
CA LEU A 136 -17.42 33.73 1.14
C LEU A 136 -17.40 32.72 -0.02
N PHE A 137 -17.93 31.52 0.22
CA PHE A 137 -17.88 30.40 -0.74
C PHE A 137 -19.20 30.11 -1.45
N GLU A 138 -20.33 30.66 -0.97
CA GLU A 138 -21.71 30.50 -1.49
C GLU A 138 -22.30 29.09 -1.54
N GLU A 139 -21.46 28.06 -1.47
CA GLU A 139 -21.86 26.66 -1.43
C GLU A 139 -21.10 25.88 -0.36
N LEU A 140 -21.65 24.72 0.00
CA LEU A 140 -20.98 23.81 0.94
C LEU A 140 -19.69 23.23 0.34
N PRO A 141 -18.70 22.88 1.17
CA PRO A 141 -17.39 22.37 0.73
C PRO A 141 -17.44 21.25 -0.32
N THR A 142 -18.48 20.41 -0.29
CA THR A 142 -18.63 19.25 -1.19
C THR A 142 -19.06 19.60 -2.61
N LYS A 143 -19.49 20.83 -2.86
CA LYS A 143 -20.00 21.29 -4.17
C LYS A 143 -19.17 22.42 -4.79
N LEU A 144 -18.13 22.87 -4.09
CA LEU A 144 -17.26 23.94 -4.57
C LEU A 144 -16.50 23.50 -5.83
N ASP A 145 -16.29 24.45 -6.73
CA ASP A 145 -15.38 24.29 -7.87
C ASP A 145 -13.91 24.22 -7.41
N LEU A 146 -13.02 23.80 -8.32
CA LEU A 146 -11.59 23.60 -8.02
C LEU A 146 -10.89 24.90 -7.58
N GLN A 147 -11.35 26.06 -8.07
CA GLN A 147 -10.75 27.35 -7.76
C GLN A 147 -11.04 27.76 -6.31
N ARG A 148 -12.30 27.67 -5.88
CA ARG A 148 -12.70 27.93 -4.49
C ARG A 148 -12.17 26.86 -3.54
N LEU A 149 -12.14 25.59 -3.97
CA LEU A 149 -11.54 24.48 -3.20
C LEU A 149 -10.06 24.68 -2.90
N ARG A 150 -9.33 25.38 -3.77
CA ARG A 150 -7.92 25.74 -3.53
C ARG A 150 -7.78 26.53 -2.24
N TYR A 151 -8.59 27.59 -2.08
CA TYR A 151 -8.49 28.50 -0.93
C TYR A 151 -9.26 28.03 0.30
N LEU A 152 -10.14 27.04 0.18
CA LEU A 152 -10.82 26.42 1.31
C LEU A 152 -9.82 25.92 2.36
N SER A 153 -8.73 25.27 1.96
CA SER A 153 -7.72 24.74 2.89
C SER A 153 -7.04 25.85 3.69
N LEU A 154 -6.80 27.01 3.08
CA LEU A 154 -6.26 28.19 3.76
C LEU A 154 -7.25 28.77 4.78
N PHE A 155 -8.53 28.89 4.37
CA PHE A 155 -9.59 29.35 5.26
C PHE A 155 -9.70 28.43 6.49
N LEU A 156 -9.74 27.12 6.29
CA LEU A 156 -9.78 26.14 7.38
C LEU A 156 -8.54 26.20 8.27
N ALA A 157 -7.34 26.37 7.70
CA ALA A 157 -6.10 26.45 8.47
C ALA A 157 -6.14 27.62 9.46
N ILE A 158 -6.63 28.78 9.02
CA ILE A 158 -6.72 29.97 9.86
C ILE A 158 -7.82 29.85 10.92
N LEU A 159 -8.96 29.23 10.59
CA LEU A 159 -9.98 28.92 11.59
C LEU A 159 -9.42 28.00 12.69
N VAL A 160 -8.72 26.93 12.31
CA VAL A 160 -8.08 25.98 13.24
C VAL A 160 -7.02 26.68 14.08
N LYS A 161 -6.15 27.49 13.46
CA LYS A 161 -5.14 28.31 14.15
C LYS A 161 -5.76 29.20 15.24
N ASN A 162 -6.95 29.71 14.98
CA ASN A 162 -7.70 30.53 15.91
C ASN A 162 -8.63 29.72 16.83
N ASN A 163 -8.42 28.41 17.02
CA ASN A 163 -9.19 27.54 17.92
C ASN A 163 -10.66 27.25 17.52
N ILE A 164 -11.01 27.33 16.24
CA ILE A 164 -12.34 26.93 15.75
C ILE A 164 -12.31 25.51 15.23
N PHE A 165 -12.94 24.61 15.98
CA PHE A 165 -12.96 23.17 15.69
C PHE A 165 -14.36 22.59 15.45
N ASP A 166 -15.43 23.35 15.72
CA ASP A 166 -16.79 22.90 15.53
C ASP A 166 -17.29 23.21 14.11
N PHE A 167 -17.43 22.16 13.30
CA PHE A 167 -17.93 22.21 11.92
C PHE A 167 -19.30 21.54 11.76
N ARG A 168 -20.01 21.26 12.87
CA ARG A 168 -21.27 20.52 12.84
C ARG A 168 -22.41 21.29 12.17
N ASP A 169 -22.35 22.61 12.19
CA ASP A 169 -23.38 23.49 11.61
C ASP A 169 -23.44 23.42 10.08
N ILE A 170 -22.32 23.09 9.42
CA ILE A 170 -22.23 22.77 7.99
C ILE A 170 -22.35 21.25 7.72
N GLY A 171 -22.61 20.44 8.75
CA GLY A 171 -22.90 19.01 8.63
C GLY A 171 -21.67 18.11 8.38
N THR A 172 -20.47 18.58 8.72
CA THR A 172 -19.22 17.85 8.51
C THR A 172 -18.32 17.91 9.76
N THR A 173 -17.15 17.28 9.69
CA THR A 173 -16.13 17.31 10.74
C THR A 173 -14.82 17.83 10.16
N ILE A 174 -13.93 18.38 10.99
CA ILE A 174 -12.61 18.80 10.53
C ILE A 174 -11.82 17.66 9.89
N PHE A 175 -12.00 16.43 10.39
CA PHE A 175 -11.36 15.25 9.81
C PHE A 175 -11.93 14.89 8.43
N GLU A 176 -13.25 14.99 8.25
CA GLU A 176 -13.91 14.82 6.94
C GLU A 176 -13.42 15.85 5.92
N LEU A 177 -13.30 17.12 6.34
CA LEU A 177 -12.77 18.21 5.52
C LEU A 177 -11.29 18.01 5.18
N TRP A 178 -10.48 17.59 6.15
CA TRP A 178 -9.06 17.30 5.96
C TRP A 178 -8.85 16.18 4.94
N MET A 179 -9.51 15.04 5.12
CA MET A 179 -9.41 13.89 4.20
C MET A 179 -9.87 14.23 2.78
N SER A 180 -10.89 15.08 2.65
CA SER A 180 -11.36 15.63 1.38
C SER A 180 -10.34 16.59 0.76
N SER A 181 -9.69 17.42 1.59
CA SER A 181 -8.77 18.46 1.14
C SER A 181 -7.51 17.92 0.48
N ILE A 182 -6.97 16.82 1.00
CA ILE A 182 -5.75 16.19 0.49
C ILE A 182 -5.97 15.37 -0.79
N ALA A 183 -7.23 15.05 -1.14
CA ALA A 183 -7.59 14.22 -2.28
C ALA A 183 -7.96 15.02 -3.56
N LYS A 184 -7.41 16.22 -3.75
CA LYS A 184 -7.74 17.15 -4.84
C LYS A 184 -6.77 17.09 -6.03
N PRO A 185 -7.17 17.61 -7.20
CA PRO A 185 -6.27 17.90 -8.32
C PRO A 185 -5.11 18.84 -7.96
N ARG A 186 -4.00 18.73 -8.70
CA ARG A 186 -2.77 19.46 -8.41
C ARG A 186 -2.96 20.97 -8.53
N ALA A 187 -3.80 21.44 -9.45
CA ALA A 187 -4.11 22.87 -9.58
C ALA A 187 -4.80 23.46 -8.33
N ALA A 188 -5.48 22.63 -7.52
CA ALA A 188 -6.18 23.02 -6.31
C ALA A 188 -5.45 22.62 -5.02
N LEU A 189 -4.37 21.84 -5.10
CA LEU A 189 -3.56 21.40 -3.97
C LEU A 189 -2.48 22.47 -3.69
N CYS A 190 -2.64 23.27 -2.64
CA CYS A 190 -1.79 24.43 -2.35
C CYS A 190 -1.55 24.66 -0.85
N TYR A 191 -2.58 24.56 -0.01
CA TYR A 191 -2.49 24.94 1.42
C TYR A 191 -2.77 23.77 2.36
N GLU A 192 -2.77 22.54 1.84
CA GLU A 192 -2.98 21.32 2.62
C GLU A 192 -1.86 21.12 3.65
N THR A 193 -0.59 21.36 3.29
CA THR A 193 0.53 21.29 4.26
C THR A 193 0.31 22.25 5.43
N TYR A 194 -0.12 23.48 5.14
CA TYR A 194 -0.38 24.51 6.16
C TYR A 194 -1.57 24.14 7.07
N LEU A 195 -2.67 23.63 6.49
CA LEU A 195 -3.77 23.09 7.28
C LEU A 195 -3.31 21.93 8.17
N GLY A 196 -2.50 21.01 7.63
CA GLY A 196 -1.89 19.92 8.37
C GLY A 196 -1.02 20.41 9.54
N GLU A 197 -0.22 21.46 9.34
CA GLU A 197 0.61 22.07 10.39
C GLU A 197 -0.25 22.60 11.54
N MET A 198 -1.33 23.33 11.24
CA MET A 198 -2.22 23.86 12.25
C MET A 198 -2.95 22.74 13.01
N LEU A 199 -3.40 21.69 12.30
CA LEU A 199 -3.99 20.51 12.95
C LEU A 199 -2.97 19.78 13.83
N LYS A 200 -1.71 19.69 13.42
CA LYS A 200 -0.65 19.10 14.24
C LYS A 200 -0.34 19.94 15.48
N LEU A 201 -0.31 21.27 15.34
CA LEU A 201 -0.11 22.21 16.45
C LEU A 201 -1.17 22.04 17.54
N HIS A 202 -2.42 21.76 17.16
CA HIS A 202 -3.53 21.50 18.08
C HIS A 202 -3.66 20.02 18.50
N ASN A 203 -2.63 19.20 18.29
CA ASN A 203 -2.55 17.80 18.72
C ASN A 203 -3.69 16.90 18.18
N PHE A 204 -4.10 17.10 16.93
CA PHE A 204 -5.05 16.18 16.32
C PHE A 204 -4.40 14.80 16.08
N PRO A 205 -5.04 13.70 16.53
CA PRO A 205 -4.38 12.39 16.67
C PRO A 205 -4.05 11.70 15.34
N TYR A 206 -4.66 12.13 14.23
CA TYR A 206 -4.41 11.59 12.89
C TYR A 206 -3.15 12.17 12.22
N LEU A 207 -2.44 13.08 12.89
CA LEU A 207 -1.18 13.69 12.41
C LEU A 207 0.01 13.50 13.36
N GLU A 208 -0.14 12.82 14.50
CA GLU A 208 0.91 12.64 15.52
C GLU A 208 2.22 12.08 14.94
N GLU A 209 2.12 11.05 14.10
CA GLU A 209 3.26 10.31 13.55
C GLU A 209 3.73 10.87 12.18
N THR A 210 3.14 11.97 11.70
CA THR A 210 3.40 12.52 10.35
C THR A 210 4.48 13.59 10.35
N VAL A 211 5.39 13.53 9.37
CA VAL A 211 6.38 14.58 9.10
C VAL A 211 5.80 15.53 8.05
N LEU A 212 5.66 16.80 8.42
CA LEU A 212 5.17 17.86 7.53
C LEU A 212 6.34 18.81 7.25
N PRO A 213 6.81 18.94 5.99
CA PRO A 213 7.84 19.91 5.65
C PRO A 213 7.25 21.33 5.68
N PRO A 214 7.73 22.22 6.57
CA PRO A 214 7.12 23.52 6.75
C PRO A 214 7.30 24.42 5.53
N GLY A 215 6.21 25.01 5.05
CA GLY A 215 6.24 26.00 3.95
C GLY A 215 6.46 25.42 2.54
N GLU A 216 6.50 24.09 2.39
CA GLU A 216 6.56 23.45 1.07
C GLU A 216 5.16 23.27 0.47
N ARG A 217 5.06 23.48 -0.86
CA ARG A 217 3.81 23.19 -1.57
C ARG A 217 3.53 21.69 -1.56
N PRO A 218 2.30 21.26 -1.23
CA PRO A 218 1.95 19.86 -1.20
C PRO A 218 2.11 19.23 -2.59
N ASP A 219 2.77 18.08 -2.64
CA ASP A 219 2.81 17.23 -3.82
C ASP A 219 1.93 15.98 -3.63
N TYR A 220 1.78 15.19 -4.70
CA TYR A 220 0.98 13.97 -4.64
C TYR A 220 1.60 12.85 -3.82
N ASN A 221 2.91 12.88 -3.54
CA ASN A 221 3.52 11.88 -2.68
C ASN A 221 3.15 12.17 -1.22
N LEU A 222 3.37 13.42 -0.78
CA LEU A 222 2.98 13.89 0.54
C LEU A 222 1.47 13.72 0.76
N ALA A 223 0.64 14.10 -0.20
CA ALA A 223 -0.81 13.92 -0.08
C ALA A 223 -1.23 12.45 0.08
N ARG A 224 -0.56 11.51 -0.60
CA ARG A 224 -0.80 10.07 -0.44
C ARG A 224 -0.36 9.57 0.93
N ASP A 225 0.76 10.06 1.43
CA ASP A 225 1.27 9.69 2.74
C ASP A 225 0.34 10.20 3.85
N LEU A 226 -0.07 11.47 3.78
CA LEU A 226 -1.04 12.07 4.70
C LEU A 226 -2.39 11.35 4.67
N PHE A 227 -2.86 10.97 3.48
CA PHE A 227 -4.09 10.19 3.35
C PHE A 227 -3.94 8.80 4.00
N SER A 228 -2.81 8.15 3.78
CA SER A 228 -2.50 6.84 4.37
C SER A 228 -2.44 6.91 5.90
N SER A 229 -1.86 7.97 6.47
CA SER A 229 -1.88 8.24 7.91
C SER A 229 -3.30 8.45 8.44
N GLY A 230 -4.15 9.18 7.71
CA GLY A 230 -5.56 9.35 8.05
C GLY A 230 -6.33 8.02 8.12
N VAL A 231 -6.15 7.14 7.13
CA VAL A 231 -6.79 5.81 7.13
C VAL A 231 -6.21 4.91 8.23
N ALA A 232 -4.89 4.97 8.47
CA ALA A 232 -4.26 4.25 9.58
C ALA A 232 -4.82 4.68 10.93
N TYR A 233 -5.06 5.97 11.13
CA TYR A 233 -5.75 6.50 12.31
C TYR A 233 -7.17 5.96 12.45
N MET A 234 -7.98 5.96 11.37
CA MET A 234 -9.33 5.39 11.41
C MET A 234 -9.30 3.95 11.93
N ARG A 235 -8.34 3.15 11.44
CA ARG A 235 -8.14 1.75 11.85
C ARG A 235 -7.71 1.64 13.32
N LYS A 236 -6.70 2.41 13.75
CA LYS A 236 -6.23 2.47 15.15
C LYS A 236 -7.37 2.84 16.11
N SER A 237 -8.17 3.84 15.74
CA SER A 237 -9.34 4.32 16.49
C SER A 237 -10.45 3.26 16.59
N LEU A 238 -10.73 2.52 15.50
CA LEU A 238 -11.71 1.44 15.54
C LEU A 238 -11.28 0.27 16.44
N ARG A 239 -9.99 -0.05 16.47
CA ARG A 239 -9.45 -1.11 17.33
C ARG A 239 -9.56 -0.75 18.81
N SER A 240 -9.25 0.48 19.19
CA SER A 240 -9.28 0.93 20.59
C SER A 240 -10.69 1.25 21.12
N ALA A 241 -11.69 1.34 20.24
CA ALA A 241 -13.06 1.68 20.62
C ALA A 241 -13.88 0.48 21.13
N GLU A 242 -14.72 0.71 22.13
CA GLU A 242 -15.72 -0.24 22.64
C GLU A 242 -16.75 -0.65 21.56
N PRO A 243 -17.35 -1.86 21.61
CA PRO A 243 -18.23 -2.39 20.55
C PRO A 243 -19.35 -1.45 20.06
N PRO A 244 -20.14 -0.75 20.91
CA PRO A 244 -21.18 0.16 20.42
C PRO A 244 -20.58 1.38 19.73
N ARG A 245 -19.52 1.98 20.32
CA ARG A 245 -18.81 3.14 19.76
C ARG A 245 -18.09 2.78 18.45
N ARG A 246 -17.55 1.56 18.36
CA ARG A 246 -16.88 1.03 17.17
C ARG A 246 -17.83 0.95 15.97
N ARG A 247 -19.10 0.54 16.18
CA ARG A 247 -20.11 0.51 15.11
C ARG A 247 -20.42 1.92 14.59
N GLN A 248 -20.57 2.88 15.50
CA GLN A 248 -20.80 4.28 15.15
C GLN A 248 -19.61 4.86 14.38
N LEU A 249 -18.39 4.76 14.93
CA LEU A 249 -17.17 5.23 14.27
C LEU A 249 -16.96 4.59 12.89
N ARG A 250 -17.30 3.29 12.74
CA ARG A 250 -17.22 2.61 11.44
C ARG A 250 -18.18 3.23 10.43
N SER A 251 -19.40 3.55 10.85
CA SER A 251 -20.37 4.25 10.00
C SER A 251 -19.87 5.65 9.62
N ASP A 252 -19.32 6.39 10.57
CA ASP A 252 -18.81 7.75 10.36
C ASP A 252 -17.61 7.74 9.40
N TYR A 253 -16.62 6.87 9.64
CA TYR A 253 -15.46 6.72 8.76
C TYR A 253 -15.85 6.18 7.38
N ALA A 254 -16.83 5.28 7.28
CA ALA A 254 -17.36 4.84 5.99
C ALA A 254 -18.03 6.00 5.21
N LYS A 255 -18.74 6.89 5.89
CA LYS A 255 -19.29 8.11 5.28
C LYS A 255 -18.18 9.00 4.72
N ILE A 256 -17.10 9.21 5.47
CA ILE A 256 -15.95 10.03 5.03
C ILE A 256 -15.30 9.43 3.78
N LEU A 257 -14.99 8.12 3.79
CA LEU A 257 -14.33 7.47 2.65
C LEU A 257 -15.21 7.47 1.40
N ARG A 258 -16.54 7.31 1.54
CA ARG A 258 -17.48 7.45 0.41
C ARG A 258 -17.49 8.88 -0.13
N LEU A 259 -17.52 9.88 0.76
CA LEU A 259 -17.49 11.27 0.35
C LEU A 259 -16.23 11.60 -0.45
N VAL A 260 -15.06 11.17 0.03
CA VAL A 260 -13.79 11.35 -0.70
C VAL A 260 -13.86 10.68 -2.07
N MET A 261 -14.34 9.44 -2.15
CA MET A 261 -14.52 8.73 -3.42
C MET A 261 -15.49 9.46 -4.36
N ASP A 262 -16.57 10.06 -3.86
CA ASP A 262 -17.52 10.78 -4.70
C ASP A 262 -16.98 12.14 -5.18
N GLN A 263 -16.23 12.86 -4.35
CA GLN A 263 -15.54 14.09 -4.75
C GLN A 263 -14.48 13.80 -5.81
N ILE A 264 -13.69 12.73 -5.65
CA ILE A 264 -12.72 12.30 -6.67
C ILE A 264 -13.42 12.07 -8.02
N LYS A 265 -14.59 11.40 -8.05
CA LYS A 265 -15.35 11.20 -9.30
C LYS A 265 -15.73 12.54 -9.94
N GLN A 266 -16.17 13.52 -9.14
CA GLN A 266 -16.52 14.85 -9.64
C GLN A 266 -15.30 15.58 -10.21
N HIS A 267 -14.16 15.53 -9.53
CA HIS A 267 -12.91 16.12 -9.99
C HIS A 267 -12.40 15.46 -11.28
N LEU A 268 -12.47 14.12 -11.38
CA LEU A 268 -12.11 13.39 -12.59
C LEU A 268 -12.95 13.85 -13.79
N LYS A 269 -14.27 14.00 -13.60
CA LYS A 269 -15.19 14.51 -14.62
C LYS A 269 -14.85 15.93 -15.07
N ALA A 270 -14.50 16.82 -14.13
CA ALA A 270 -14.11 18.19 -14.45
C ALA A 270 -12.82 18.26 -15.29
N LEU A 271 -11.88 17.34 -15.03
CA LEU A 271 -10.56 17.35 -15.67
C LEU A 271 -10.49 16.63 -17.02
N VAL A 272 -11.52 15.91 -17.47
CA VAL A 272 -11.50 15.15 -18.75
C VAL A 272 -11.07 16.03 -19.94
N ARG A 273 -11.36 17.33 -19.89
CA ARG A 273 -11.01 18.30 -20.93
C ARG A 273 -9.55 18.75 -20.93
N ILE A 274 -8.77 18.38 -19.91
CA ILE A 274 -7.37 18.78 -19.71
C ILE A 274 -6.51 17.49 -19.59
N PRO A 275 -6.10 16.87 -20.71
CA PRO A 275 -5.54 15.50 -20.71
C PRO A 275 -4.29 15.34 -19.85
N ALA A 276 -3.40 16.33 -19.85
CA ALA A 276 -2.17 16.28 -19.07
C ALA A 276 -2.44 16.25 -17.56
N GLU A 277 -3.29 17.15 -17.05
CA GLU A 277 -3.64 17.17 -15.62
C GLU A 277 -4.49 15.94 -15.23
N HIS A 278 -5.41 15.54 -16.11
CA HIS A 278 -6.22 14.33 -15.93
C HIS A 278 -5.36 13.09 -15.72
N HIS A 279 -4.34 12.87 -16.55
CA HIS A 279 -3.46 11.71 -16.42
C HIS A 279 -2.72 11.67 -15.07
N HIS A 280 -2.15 12.81 -14.63
CA HIS A 280 -1.46 12.89 -13.35
C HIS A 280 -2.43 12.64 -12.18
N TYR A 281 -3.65 13.20 -12.25
CA TYR A 281 -4.64 13.00 -11.20
C TYR A 281 -5.17 11.56 -11.16
N VAL A 282 -5.37 10.90 -12.30
CA VAL A 282 -5.73 9.47 -12.35
C VAL A 282 -4.68 8.60 -11.66
N ASN A 283 -3.39 8.85 -11.89
CA ASN A 283 -2.31 8.12 -11.22
C ASN A 283 -2.30 8.34 -9.70
N PHE A 284 -2.54 9.58 -9.26
CA PHE A 284 -2.70 9.90 -7.84
C PHE A 284 -3.91 9.17 -7.22
N VAL A 285 -5.07 9.23 -7.90
CA VAL A 285 -6.31 8.58 -7.46
C VAL A 285 -6.15 7.07 -7.35
N ARG A 286 -5.48 6.41 -8.29
CA ARG A 286 -5.15 4.97 -8.20
C ARG A 286 -4.44 4.65 -6.88
N GLY A 287 -3.51 5.50 -6.46
CA GLY A 287 -2.83 5.40 -5.17
C GLY A 287 -3.77 5.54 -3.97
N ILE A 288 -4.63 6.57 -3.96
CA ILE A 288 -5.62 6.80 -2.90
C ILE A 288 -6.59 5.64 -2.78
N ILE A 289 -7.14 5.16 -3.90
CA ILE A 289 -8.08 4.04 -3.92
C ILE A 289 -7.40 2.74 -3.48
N ALA A 290 -6.15 2.51 -3.89
CA ALA A 290 -5.35 1.38 -3.38
C ALA A 290 -5.17 1.47 -1.86
N THR A 291 -4.92 2.65 -1.28
CA THR A 291 -4.83 2.86 0.17
C THR A 291 -6.16 2.57 0.88
N ILE A 292 -7.30 3.02 0.32
CA ILE A 292 -8.63 2.68 0.86
C ILE A 292 -8.84 1.17 0.83
N LYS A 293 -8.48 0.51 -0.28
CA LYS A 293 -8.61 -0.94 -0.44
C LYS A 293 -7.71 -1.73 0.52
N SER A 294 -6.47 -1.29 0.75
CA SER A 294 -5.53 -2.00 1.60
C SER A 294 -5.78 -1.74 3.09
N HIS A 295 -5.95 -0.49 3.50
CA HIS A 295 -6.05 -0.13 4.92
C HIS A 295 -7.51 0.02 5.42
N GLY A 296 -8.47 0.27 4.52
CA GLY A 296 -9.85 0.57 4.85
C GLY A 296 -10.89 -0.46 4.41
N ALA A 297 -10.49 -1.66 3.95
CA ALA A 297 -11.41 -2.69 3.44
C ALA A 297 -12.51 -3.12 4.43
N ASP A 298 -12.19 -3.14 5.72
CA ASP A 298 -13.13 -3.40 6.80
C ASP A 298 -13.99 -2.18 7.15
N ILE A 299 -13.60 -0.97 6.75
CA ILE A 299 -14.35 0.27 7.01
C ILE A 299 -15.36 0.51 5.88
N CYS A 300 -14.87 0.65 4.65
CA CYS A 300 -15.68 0.98 3.48
C CYS A 300 -15.23 0.17 2.26
N PRO A 301 -16.14 -0.52 1.56
CA PRO A 301 -15.81 -1.09 0.26
C PRO A 301 -15.54 0.04 -0.75
N VAL A 302 -14.59 -0.20 -1.64
CA VAL A 302 -14.33 0.68 -2.80
C VAL A 302 -15.49 0.57 -3.79
N ASP A 303 -15.89 1.70 -4.36
CA ASP A 303 -16.96 1.80 -5.34
C ASP A 303 -16.64 1.03 -6.65
N ALA A 304 -17.66 0.42 -7.26
CA ALA A 304 -17.55 -0.32 -8.52
C ALA A 304 -16.94 0.50 -9.67
N PHE A 305 -17.16 1.82 -9.68
CA PHE A 305 -16.59 2.77 -10.63
C PHE A 305 -15.06 2.62 -10.77
N TYR A 306 -14.35 2.35 -9.68
CA TYR A 306 -12.88 2.28 -9.68
C TYR A 306 -12.29 0.96 -10.15
N TYR A 307 -13.14 -0.01 -10.52
CA TYR A 307 -12.71 -1.30 -11.07
C TYR A 307 -12.93 -1.38 -12.59
N GLN A 308 -13.68 -0.43 -13.16
CA GLN A 308 -14.08 -0.46 -14.57
C GLN A 308 -13.43 0.69 -15.33
N PRO A 309 -12.84 0.43 -16.51
CA PRO A 309 -12.37 1.50 -17.37
C PRO A 309 -13.56 2.33 -17.87
N SER A 310 -13.44 3.64 -17.81
CA SER A 310 -14.40 4.62 -18.30
C SER A 310 -13.66 5.78 -18.98
N GLN A 311 -14.39 6.71 -19.60
CA GLN A 311 -13.79 7.93 -20.14
C GLN A 311 -13.11 8.78 -19.05
N GLU A 312 -13.63 8.71 -17.83
CA GLU A 312 -13.23 9.58 -16.72
C GLU A 312 -12.11 8.95 -15.87
N TYR A 313 -12.06 7.62 -15.82
CA TYR A 313 -11.11 6.87 -15.00
C TYR A 313 -10.68 5.57 -15.67
N GLY A 314 -9.36 5.35 -15.73
CA GLY A 314 -8.78 4.05 -16.08
C GLY A 314 -8.17 3.40 -14.84
N PRO A 315 -8.58 2.19 -14.43
CA PRO A 315 -7.86 1.45 -13.38
C PRO A 315 -6.43 1.10 -13.82
N CYS A 316 -5.60 0.66 -12.88
CA CYS A 316 -4.24 0.19 -13.18
C CYS A 316 -4.30 -0.95 -14.21
N VAL A 317 -3.46 -0.93 -15.25
CA VAL A 317 -3.50 -1.98 -16.29
C VAL A 317 -2.97 -3.29 -15.74
N GLU A 318 -1.93 -3.23 -14.90
CA GLU A 318 -1.31 -4.41 -14.28
C GLU A 318 -2.14 -5.01 -13.14
N ASP A 319 -2.99 -4.22 -12.49
CA ASP A 319 -3.84 -4.68 -11.39
C ASP A 319 -5.21 -3.97 -11.39
N PRO A 320 -6.11 -4.27 -12.35
CA PRO A 320 -7.40 -3.58 -12.47
C PRO A 320 -8.35 -3.85 -11.30
N GLN A 321 -8.19 -5.00 -10.64
CA GLN A 321 -9.04 -5.45 -9.53
C GLN A 321 -8.47 -5.12 -8.15
N LEU A 322 -7.32 -4.43 -8.10
CA LEU A 322 -6.64 -4.04 -6.86
C LEU A 322 -6.30 -5.26 -5.99
N HIS A 323 -5.89 -6.36 -6.62
CA HIS A 323 -5.46 -7.58 -5.97
C HIS A 323 -4.29 -7.34 -5.02
N THR A 324 -3.28 -6.56 -5.43
CA THR A 324 -2.14 -6.23 -4.55
C THR A 324 -2.62 -5.51 -3.28
N ALA A 325 -3.54 -4.55 -3.41
CA ALA A 325 -4.10 -3.87 -2.25
C ALA A 325 -4.92 -4.82 -1.35
N GLY A 326 -5.65 -5.77 -1.96
CA GLY A 326 -6.34 -6.85 -1.24
C GLY A 326 -5.38 -7.74 -0.44
N ILE A 327 -4.24 -8.14 -1.03
CA ILE A 327 -3.20 -8.90 -0.33
C ILE A 327 -2.65 -8.12 0.86
N ILE A 328 -2.37 -6.82 0.68
CA ILE A 328 -1.88 -5.94 1.76
C ILE A 328 -2.92 -5.82 2.89
N ALA A 329 -4.22 -5.75 2.56
CA ALA A 329 -5.29 -5.71 3.57
C ALA A 329 -5.27 -6.95 4.49
N TYR A 330 -5.08 -8.13 3.91
CA TYR A 330 -4.88 -9.35 4.70
C TYR A 330 -3.57 -9.31 5.49
N GLY A 331 -2.49 -8.78 4.92
CA GLY A 331 -1.23 -8.55 5.63
C GLY A 331 -1.39 -7.72 6.90
N ILE A 332 -2.17 -6.63 6.83
CA ILE A 332 -2.47 -5.79 8.00
C ILE A 332 -3.30 -6.57 9.02
N ARG A 333 -4.28 -7.36 8.59
CA ARG A 333 -5.08 -8.21 9.49
C ARG A 333 -4.26 -9.31 10.17
N LEU A 334 -3.20 -9.80 9.51
CA LEU A 334 -2.24 -10.72 10.13
C LEU A 334 -1.45 -10.04 11.25
N ILE A 335 -1.00 -8.80 11.05
CA ILE A 335 -0.33 -8.00 12.09
C ILE A 335 -1.26 -7.77 13.29
N GLU A 336 -2.55 -7.60 13.01
CA GLU A 336 -3.60 -7.44 14.04
C GLU A 336 -3.94 -8.74 14.78
N ALA A 337 -3.30 -9.87 14.46
CA ALA A 337 -3.60 -11.18 15.01
C ALA A 337 -5.07 -11.63 14.82
N ASP A 338 -5.70 -11.23 13.70
CA ASP A 338 -7.02 -11.74 13.33
C ASP A 338 -6.93 -13.23 12.99
N VAL A 339 -7.56 -14.06 13.82
CA VAL A 339 -7.57 -15.53 13.70
C VAL A 339 -8.11 -15.99 12.33
N THR A 340 -9.00 -15.20 11.71
CA THR A 340 -9.61 -15.53 10.42
C THR A 340 -8.75 -15.14 9.22
N ALA A 341 -7.71 -14.31 9.40
CA ALA A 341 -6.91 -13.77 8.31
C ALA A 341 -6.07 -14.83 7.60
N VAL A 342 -5.48 -15.77 8.35
CA VAL A 342 -4.64 -16.86 7.82
C VAL A 342 -5.39 -17.73 6.79
N PRO A 343 -6.54 -18.36 7.12
CA PRO A 343 -7.28 -19.16 6.14
C PRO A 343 -7.86 -18.31 5.01
N GLN A 344 -8.32 -17.09 5.28
CA GLN A 344 -8.88 -16.23 4.22
C GLN A 344 -7.82 -15.78 3.22
N LEU A 345 -6.60 -15.44 3.67
CA LEU A 345 -5.50 -15.09 2.78
C LEU A 345 -5.10 -16.29 1.91
N PHE A 346 -5.05 -17.49 2.48
CA PHE A 346 -4.82 -18.72 1.71
C PHE A 346 -5.81 -18.85 0.55
N TYR A 347 -7.12 -18.83 0.85
CA TYR A 347 -8.14 -18.97 -0.19
C TYR A 347 -8.13 -17.80 -1.18
N TYR A 348 -7.82 -16.59 -0.74
CA TYR A 348 -7.70 -15.43 -1.60
C TYR A 348 -6.57 -15.60 -2.63
N LEU A 349 -5.35 -15.91 -2.18
CA LEU A 349 -4.21 -16.12 -3.06
C LEU A 349 -4.42 -17.32 -3.99
N TYR A 350 -4.93 -18.43 -3.45
CA TYR A 350 -5.15 -19.63 -4.25
C TYR A 350 -6.23 -19.43 -5.32
N ASN A 351 -7.30 -18.70 -5.02
CA ASN A 351 -8.34 -18.40 -6.01
C ASN A 351 -7.87 -17.41 -7.08
N ASN A 352 -7.09 -16.38 -6.71
CA ASN A 352 -6.50 -15.46 -7.69
C ASN A 352 -5.59 -16.21 -8.66
N PHE A 353 -4.72 -17.08 -8.15
CA PHE A 353 -3.89 -17.95 -8.96
C PHE A 353 -4.72 -18.81 -9.94
N LYS A 354 -5.81 -19.43 -9.48
CA LYS A 354 -6.68 -20.24 -10.37
C LYS A 354 -7.31 -19.41 -11.49
N VAL A 355 -7.72 -18.18 -11.19
CA VAL A 355 -8.26 -17.25 -12.20
C VAL A 355 -7.15 -16.83 -13.17
N ALA A 356 -5.97 -16.49 -12.67
CA ALA A 356 -4.82 -16.15 -13.51
C ALA A 356 -4.41 -17.30 -14.43
N MET A 357 -4.41 -18.54 -13.92
CA MET A 357 -4.15 -19.74 -14.72
C MET A 357 -5.20 -19.96 -15.80
N ALA A 358 -6.49 -19.80 -15.48
CA ALA A 358 -7.56 -19.97 -16.46
C ALA A 358 -7.47 -18.94 -17.62
N ASN A 359 -6.96 -17.75 -17.33
CA ASN A 359 -6.82 -16.64 -18.28
C ASN A 359 -5.42 -16.53 -18.92
N GLY A 360 -4.45 -17.38 -18.54
CA GLY A 360 -3.08 -17.31 -19.05
C GLY A 360 -2.26 -16.12 -18.56
N LEU A 361 -2.61 -15.52 -17.42
CA LEU A 361 -2.02 -14.30 -16.86
C LEU A 361 -1.08 -14.57 -15.67
N LEU A 362 -0.31 -15.67 -15.72
CA LEU A 362 0.58 -16.06 -14.60
C LEU A 362 1.72 -15.07 -14.35
N ASP A 363 2.22 -14.40 -15.39
CA ASP A 363 3.25 -13.37 -15.25
C ASP A 363 2.75 -12.13 -14.49
N GLU A 364 1.49 -11.76 -14.70
CA GLU A 364 0.83 -10.68 -13.96
C GLU A 364 0.61 -11.08 -12.50
N GLU A 365 0.15 -12.32 -12.25
CA GLU A 365 0.02 -12.86 -10.89
C GLU A 365 1.37 -12.85 -10.16
N CYS A 366 2.48 -13.17 -10.84
CA CYS A 366 3.82 -13.06 -10.26
C CYS A 366 4.14 -11.63 -9.80
N LYS A 367 3.77 -10.61 -10.60
CA LYS A 367 3.98 -9.18 -10.24
C LYS A 367 3.08 -8.77 -9.08
N ILE A 368 1.83 -9.20 -9.08
CA ILE A 368 0.86 -8.93 -8.00
C ILE A 368 1.36 -9.52 -6.67
N LEU A 369 1.82 -10.77 -6.70
CA LEU A 369 2.40 -11.46 -5.53
C LEU A 369 3.69 -10.79 -5.07
N GLN A 370 4.60 -10.44 -5.99
CA GLN A 370 5.84 -9.71 -5.67
C GLN A 370 5.54 -8.41 -4.92
N ASN A 371 4.58 -7.62 -5.42
CA ASN A 371 4.19 -6.36 -4.79
C ASN A 371 3.49 -6.61 -3.44
N GLY A 372 2.61 -7.61 -3.34
CA GLY A 372 1.95 -7.98 -2.07
C GLY A 372 2.94 -8.43 -0.99
N MET A 373 3.94 -9.24 -1.36
CA MET A 373 5.02 -9.71 -0.48
C MET A 373 6.04 -8.62 -0.11
N SER A 374 5.88 -7.39 -0.62
CA SER A 374 6.60 -6.24 -0.05
C SER A 374 6.16 -5.96 1.38
N ASN A 375 4.94 -6.35 1.77
CA ASN A 375 4.50 -6.33 3.16
C ASN A 375 5.16 -7.49 3.97
N PRO A 376 5.85 -7.22 5.08
CA PRO A 376 6.57 -8.24 5.85
C PRO A 376 5.71 -9.39 6.37
N SER A 377 4.46 -9.14 6.76
CA SER A 377 3.56 -10.17 7.30
C SER A 377 2.99 -11.07 6.22
N VAL A 378 2.74 -10.52 5.03
CA VAL A 378 2.41 -11.32 3.84
C VAL A 378 3.61 -12.19 3.45
N PHE A 379 4.81 -11.62 3.45
CA PHE A 379 6.04 -12.36 3.16
C PHE A 379 6.26 -13.52 4.14
N SER A 380 6.14 -13.27 5.45
CA SER A 380 6.19 -14.30 6.50
C SER A 380 5.13 -15.38 6.30
N PHE A 381 3.88 -15.01 6.01
CA PHE A 381 2.82 -15.99 5.67
C PHE A 381 3.17 -16.85 4.45
N VAL A 382 3.69 -16.24 3.39
CA VAL A 382 4.06 -16.99 2.17
C VAL A 382 5.20 -17.96 2.46
N LEU A 383 6.23 -17.51 3.17
CA LEU A 383 7.42 -18.28 3.49
C LEU A 383 7.15 -19.42 4.49
N GLY A 384 6.40 -19.14 5.55
CA GLY A 384 6.15 -20.08 6.64
C GLY A 384 4.89 -20.93 6.48
N LYS A 385 3.96 -20.59 5.58
CA LYS A 385 2.70 -21.34 5.41
C LYS A 385 2.37 -21.71 3.97
N MET A 386 2.31 -20.73 3.07
CA MET A 386 1.83 -20.98 1.69
C MET A 386 2.79 -21.87 0.90
N VAL A 387 4.06 -21.49 0.78
CA VAL A 387 5.05 -22.26 0.02
C VAL A 387 5.30 -23.65 0.62
N PRO A 388 5.45 -23.81 1.96
CA PRO A 388 5.48 -25.12 2.60
C PRO A 388 4.29 -26.01 2.24
N ALA A 389 3.06 -25.46 2.25
CA ALA A 389 1.85 -26.20 1.88
C ALA A 389 1.85 -26.60 0.40
N VAL A 390 2.34 -25.74 -0.49
CA VAL A 390 2.48 -26.02 -1.92
C VAL A 390 3.50 -27.14 -2.15
N ILE A 391 4.67 -27.10 -1.50
CA ILE A 391 5.69 -28.15 -1.60
C ILE A 391 5.08 -29.50 -1.19
N ARG A 392 4.40 -29.58 -0.05
CA ARG A 392 3.71 -30.81 0.37
C ARG A 392 2.62 -31.26 -0.60
N ALA A 393 1.86 -30.32 -1.16
CA ALA A 393 0.85 -30.64 -2.16
C ALA A 393 1.50 -31.25 -3.42
N THR A 394 2.67 -30.78 -3.85
CA THR A 394 3.40 -31.34 -5.01
C THR A 394 3.92 -32.77 -4.76
N ALA A 395 4.17 -33.16 -3.50
CA ALA A 395 4.48 -34.55 -3.17
C ALA A 395 3.28 -35.47 -3.46
N GLN A 396 2.07 -34.98 -3.18
CA GLN A 396 0.80 -35.69 -3.30
C GLN A 396 0.18 -35.65 -4.70
N ALA A 397 0.34 -34.52 -5.41
CA ALA A 397 -0.19 -34.25 -6.75
C ALA A 397 0.85 -33.39 -7.50
N HIS A 398 1.69 -34.05 -8.30
CA HIS A 398 2.79 -33.40 -9.02
C HIS A 398 2.31 -32.33 -10.00
N GLU A 399 1.06 -32.40 -10.45
CA GLU A 399 0.39 -31.42 -11.30
C GLU A 399 0.24 -30.02 -10.65
N ALA A 400 0.43 -29.91 -9.33
CA ALA A 400 0.41 -28.64 -8.59
C ALA A 400 1.64 -27.75 -8.85
N TRP A 401 2.64 -28.23 -9.57
CA TRP A 401 3.92 -27.56 -9.81
C TRP A 401 3.84 -26.11 -10.37
N PRO A 402 2.85 -25.68 -11.19
CA PRO A 402 2.79 -24.29 -11.66
C PRO A 402 2.54 -23.30 -10.52
N LEU A 403 1.91 -23.76 -9.44
CA LEU A 403 1.72 -22.95 -8.22
C LEU A 403 3.06 -22.71 -7.53
N LEU A 404 3.89 -23.76 -7.41
CA LEU A 404 5.24 -23.63 -6.89
C LEU A 404 6.08 -22.69 -7.77
N ASP A 405 5.96 -22.83 -9.08
CA ASP A 405 6.68 -21.99 -10.04
C ASP A 405 6.39 -20.50 -9.85
N VAL A 406 5.11 -20.12 -9.80
CA VAL A 406 4.66 -18.74 -9.59
C VAL A 406 5.21 -18.16 -8.29
N TYR A 407 5.14 -18.90 -7.18
CA TYR A 407 5.66 -18.41 -5.90
C TYR A 407 7.19 -18.27 -5.90
N VAL A 408 7.91 -19.26 -6.44
CA VAL A 408 9.38 -19.20 -6.52
C VAL A 408 9.82 -18.05 -7.42
N THR A 409 9.16 -17.83 -8.56
CA THR A 409 9.44 -16.72 -9.49
C THR A 409 9.15 -15.36 -8.83
N ALA A 410 8.04 -15.24 -8.11
CA ALA A 410 7.69 -14.00 -7.40
C ALA A 410 8.69 -13.69 -6.28
N LEU A 411 9.12 -14.71 -5.51
CA LEU A 411 10.16 -14.58 -4.47
C LEU A 411 11.52 -14.21 -5.06
N GLN A 412 11.89 -14.79 -6.20
CA GLN A 412 13.13 -14.47 -6.91
C GLN A 412 13.14 -13.03 -7.42
N LYS A 413 12.05 -12.56 -8.04
CA LYS A 413 11.90 -11.16 -8.46
C LYS A 413 11.93 -10.21 -7.27
N LEU A 414 11.45 -10.64 -6.11
CA LEU A 414 11.48 -9.86 -4.88
C LEU A 414 12.89 -9.76 -4.28
N SER A 415 13.64 -10.87 -4.26
CA SER A 415 15.01 -10.91 -3.72
C SER A 415 16.02 -10.19 -4.61
N THR A 416 15.80 -10.19 -5.93
CA THR A 416 16.66 -9.51 -6.92
C THR A 416 16.29 -8.05 -7.19
N LYS A 417 15.25 -7.52 -6.53
CA LYS A 417 14.79 -6.12 -6.70
C LYS A 417 15.84 -5.09 -6.24
N SER A 418 16.66 -5.45 -5.25
CA SER A 418 17.74 -4.63 -4.73
C SER A 418 19.08 -5.33 -5.01
N CYS A 419 20.14 -4.55 -5.22
CA CYS A 419 21.50 -5.08 -5.30
C CYS A 419 22.04 -5.60 -3.94
N LEU A 420 21.35 -5.26 -2.84
CA LEU A 420 21.65 -5.75 -1.50
C LEU A 420 20.75 -6.95 -1.15
N PRO A 421 21.29 -8.02 -0.54
CA PRO A 421 20.49 -9.10 0.00
C PRO A 421 19.43 -8.54 0.96
N ARG A 422 18.16 -8.96 0.79
CA ARG A 422 17.08 -8.53 1.67
C ARG A 422 17.33 -9.06 3.09
N GLU A 423 17.41 -8.18 4.07
CA GLU A 423 17.42 -8.56 5.48
C GLU A 423 16.10 -9.25 5.82
N LEU A 424 16.20 -10.45 6.40
CA LEU A 424 15.05 -11.16 6.91
C LEU A 424 14.75 -10.68 8.33
N PRO A 425 13.48 -10.31 8.64
CA PRO A 425 13.09 -9.98 10.01
C PRO A 425 13.41 -11.12 10.98
N ASP A 426 13.72 -10.81 12.24
CA ASP A 426 14.09 -11.80 13.28
C ASP A 426 13.05 -12.93 13.44
N GLY A 427 11.77 -12.65 13.18
CA GLY A 427 10.69 -13.64 13.20
C GLY A 427 10.75 -14.69 12.08
N SER A 428 11.57 -14.49 11.05
CA SER A 428 11.62 -15.32 9.84
C SER A 428 12.37 -16.64 10.03
N ILE A 429 13.09 -16.82 11.15
CA ILE A 429 13.80 -18.06 11.46
C ILE A 429 12.84 -19.24 11.54
N ASN A 430 11.67 -19.04 12.18
CA ASN A 430 10.64 -20.07 12.28
C ASN A 430 10.00 -20.38 10.93
N ASP A 431 9.75 -19.35 10.11
CA ASP A 431 9.19 -19.50 8.77
C ASP A 431 10.14 -20.29 7.86
N LEU A 432 11.44 -19.99 7.91
CA LEU A 432 12.46 -20.73 7.16
C LEU A 432 12.65 -22.16 7.69
N SER A 433 12.55 -22.36 9.00
CA SER A 433 12.60 -23.70 9.58
C SER A 433 11.42 -24.55 9.09
N CYS A 434 10.21 -23.98 9.04
CA CYS A 434 9.02 -24.63 8.46
C CYS A 434 9.24 -24.97 6.97
N LEU A 435 9.81 -24.04 6.20
CA LEU A 435 10.14 -24.27 4.81
C LEU A 435 11.11 -25.46 4.63
N LEU A 436 12.25 -25.44 5.31
CA LEU A 436 13.26 -26.49 5.19
C LEU A 436 12.74 -27.84 5.68
N ARG A 437 11.93 -27.88 6.76
CA ARG A 437 11.23 -29.10 7.18
C ARG A 437 10.34 -29.64 6.07
N SER A 438 9.60 -28.79 5.37
CA SER A 438 8.72 -29.22 4.28
C SER A 438 9.49 -29.71 3.05
N VAL A 439 10.67 -29.14 2.77
CA VAL A 439 11.60 -29.63 1.74
C VAL A 439 12.13 -31.02 2.09
N LEU A 440 12.62 -31.20 3.32
CA LEU A 440 13.13 -32.49 3.79
C LEU A 440 12.02 -33.54 3.82
N GLN A 441 10.83 -33.18 4.30
CA GLN A 441 9.66 -34.07 4.31
C GLN A 441 9.29 -34.52 2.89
N TRP A 442 9.27 -33.59 1.93
CA TRP A 442 9.00 -33.92 0.53
C TRP A 442 10.02 -34.95 0.00
N ALA A 443 11.30 -34.76 0.29
CA ALA A 443 12.36 -35.66 -0.14
C ALA A 443 12.26 -37.03 0.55
N THR A 444 11.99 -37.07 1.86
CA THR A 444 11.81 -38.34 2.58
C THR A 444 10.58 -39.10 2.13
N ASP A 445 9.45 -38.42 1.90
CA ASP A 445 8.21 -39.05 1.44
C ASP A 445 8.37 -39.61 0.03
N LYS A 446 9.03 -38.85 -0.87
CA LYS A 446 9.33 -39.31 -2.23
C LYS A 446 10.31 -40.47 -2.23
N ARG A 447 11.32 -40.45 -1.37
CA ARG A 447 12.25 -41.59 -1.20
C ARG A 447 11.53 -42.82 -0.68
N ALA A 448 10.69 -42.68 0.35
CA ALA A 448 9.98 -43.79 0.99
C ALA A 448 8.93 -44.43 0.08
N SER A 449 8.30 -43.64 -0.80
CA SER A 449 7.34 -44.13 -1.80
C SER A 449 7.99 -44.67 -3.09
N SER A 450 9.33 -44.60 -3.21
CA SER A 450 10.07 -45.05 -4.39
C SER A 450 10.69 -46.43 -4.18
N ASP A 451 10.35 -47.36 -5.08
CA ASP A 451 11.01 -48.65 -5.18
C ASP A 451 12.39 -48.52 -5.86
N MET A 452 13.19 -49.58 -5.86
CA MET A 452 14.51 -49.65 -6.53
C MET A 452 14.50 -49.27 -8.01
N THR A 453 13.34 -49.31 -8.66
CA THR A 453 13.18 -49.05 -10.10
C THR A 453 12.43 -47.76 -10.40
N THR A 454 11.92 -47.05 -9.39
CA THR A 454 11.15 -45.83 -9.57
C THR A 454 12.06 -44.73 -10.12
N ARG A 455 11.71 -44.23 -11.31
CA ARG A 455 12.40 -43.14 -11.98
C ARG A 455 11.66 -41.83 -11.76
N PHE A 456 12.40 -40.73 -11.76
CA PHE A 456 11.78 -39.42 -11.73
C PHE A 456 11.09 -39.09 -13.06
N SER A 457 9.88 -38.55 -12.97
CA SER A 457 9.28 -37.85 -14.12
C SER A 457 9.94 -36.48 -14.36
N PRO A 458 9.85 -35.91 -15.57
CA PRO A 458 10.40 -34.58 -15.85
C PRO A 458 9.82 -33.49 -14.95
N VAL A 459 8.54 -33.61 -14.59
CA VAL A 459 7.85 -32.67 -13.70
C VAL A 459 8.38 -32.78 -12.27
N GLU A 460 8.64 -33.99 -11.77
CA GLU A 460 9.16 -34.17 -10.42
C GLU A 460 10.60 -33.68 -10.27
N LEU A 461 11.44 -33.85 -11.30
CA LEU A 461 12.77 -33.24 -11.32
C LEU A 461 12.69 -31.72 -11.41
N TYR A 462 11.77 -31.19 -12.21
CA TYR A 462 11.52 -29.74 -12.25
C TYR A 462 11.10 -29.21 -10.87
N ILE A 463 10.20 -29.90 -10.16
CA ILE A 463 9.82 -29.55 -8.78
C ILE A 463 11.05 -29.51 -7.87
N LEU A 464 11.92 -30.53 -7.94
CA LEU A 464 13.16 -30.59 -7.14
C LEU A 464 14.08 -29.40 -7.45
N VAL A 465 14.28 -29.05 -8.73
CA VAL A 465 15.03 -27.86 -9.15
C VAL A 465 14.45 -26.61 -8.51
N ARG A 466 13.14 -26.39 -8.61
CA ARG A 466 12.47 -25.20 -8.05
C ARG A 466 12.57 -25.13 -6.52
N ILE A 467 12.51 -26.28 -5.84
CA ILE A 467 12.74 -26.38 -4.39
C ILE A 467 14.18 -25.97 -4.04
N LEU A 468 15.17 -26.44 -4.79
CA LEU A 468 16.57 -26.09 -4.55
C LEU A 468 16.87 -24.63 -4.86
N THR A 469 16.33 -24.08 -5.95
CA THR A 469 16.38 -22.64 -6.26
C THR A 469 15.83 -21.83 -5.08
N LEU A 470 14.71 -22.26 -4.50
CA LEU A 470 14.11 -21.62 -3.32
C LEU A 470 15.04 -21.65 -2.11
N CYS A 471 15.67 -22.78 -1.80
CA CYS A 471 16.65 -22.88 -0.73
C CYS A 471 17.86 -21.94 -0.98
N ASN A 472 18.38 -21.92 -2.21
CA ASN A 472 19.51 -21.09 -2.60
C ASN A 472 19.24 -19.59 -2.53
N MET A 473 17.98 -19.15 -2.67
CA MET A 473 17.61 -17.73 -2.52
C MET A 473 17.85 -17.18 -1.11
N PHE A 474 17.65 -17.99 -0.07
CA PHE A 474 17.80 -17.57 1.33
C PHE A 474 19.17 -17.85 1.92
N HIS A 475 20.09 -18.33 1.08
CA HIS A 475 21.42 -18.75 1.50
C HIS A 475 22.19 -17.69 2.31
N GLY A 476 22.21 -16.43 1.84
CA GLY A 476 22.93 -15.35 2.53
C GLY A 476 22.40 -15.09 3.95
N SER A 477 21.08 -15.19 4.13
CA SER A 477 20.45 -15.05 5.44
C SER A 477 20.75 -16.25 6.34
N LEU A 478 20.69 -17.47 5.79
CA LEU A 478 21.06 -18.69 6.53
C LEU A 478 22.51 -18.61 7.03
N GLN A 479 23.46 -18.19 6.19
CA GLN A 479 24.86 -18.00 6.60
C GLN A 479 25.02 -16.98 7.72
N SER A 480 24.32 -15.84 7.63
CA SER A 480 24.41 -14.81 8.66
C SER A 480 23.99 -15.35 10.03
N TRP A 481 22.93 -16.18 10.08
CA TRP A 481 22.44 -16.77 11.33
C TRP A 481 23.30 -17.93 11.82
N HIS A 482 23.99 -18.64 10.95
CA HIS A 482 25.02 -19.60 11.36
C HIS A 482 26.17 -18.95 12.13
N THR A 483 26.39 -17.65 11.98
CA THR A 483 27.39 -16.89 12.74
C THR A 483 26.86 -16.26 14.03
N MET A 484 25.56 -16.36 14.29
CA MET A 484 24.92 -15.80 15.49
C MET A 484 24.98 -16.76 16.70
N PRO A 485 24.84 -16.26 17.94
CA PRO A 485 24.83 -17.09 19.15
C PRO A 485 23.76 -18.19 19.07
N LEU A 486 24.09 -19.39 19.56
CA LEU A 486 23.14 -20.50 19.57
C LEU A 486 21.98 -20.22 20.52
N THR A 487 20.78 -20.19 19.95
CA THR A 487 19.49 -20.29 20.63
C THR A 487 18.86 -21.62 20.21
N THR A 488 17.80 -22.08 20.89
CA THR A 488 17.10 -23.32 20.53
C THR A 488 16.59 -23.28 19.07
N GLN A 489 16.14 -22.11 18.59
CA GLN A 489 15.65 -21.92 17.22
C GLN A 489 16.77 -21.93 16.19
N THR A 490 17.91 -21.29 16.47
CA THR A 490 19.06 -21.29 15.54
C THR A 490 19.76 -22.64 15.49
N ALA A 491 19.76 -23.41 16.59
CA ALA A 491 20.26 -24.80 16.60
C ALA A 491 19.39 -25.73 15.75
N GLU A 492 18.07 -25.61 15.82
CA GLU A 492 17.18 -26.40 14.97
C GLU A 492 17.37 -26.06 13.49
N LEU A 493 17.43 -24.75 13.16
CA LEU A 493 17.67 -24.30 11.80
C LEU A 493 19.00 -24.83 11.27
N ALA A 494 20.07 -24.78 12.06
CA ALA A 494 21.38 -25.31 11.66
C ALA A 494 21.31 -26.81 11.31
N ARG A 495 20.63 -27.61 12.13
CA ARG A 495 20.40 -29.04 11.85
C ARG A 495 19.62 -29.26 10.55
N LEU A 496 18.60 -28.44 10.28
CA LEU A 496 17.83 -28.53 9.04
C LEU A 496 18.69 -28.18 7.82
N VAL A 497 19.58 -27.19 7.93
CA VAL A 497 20.52 -26.82 6.87
C VAL A 497 21.54 -27.94 6.61
N GLU A 498 22.05 -28.58 7.66
CA GLU A 498 22.94 -29.75 7.55
C GLU A 498 22.26 -30.89 6.81
N ASN A 499 21.03 -31.24 7.17
CA ASN A 499 20.27 -32.29 6.49
C ASN A 499 20.01 -32.00 5.00
N VAL A 500 19.72 -30.75 4.64
CA VAL A 500 19.56 -30.36 3.22
C VAL A 500 20.92 -30.41 2.50
N THR A 501 22.02 -30.13 3.20
CA THR A 501 23.38 -30.26 2.66
C THR A 501 23.75 -31.71 2.42
N ASP A 502 23.43 -32.63 3.33
CA ASP A 502 23.65 -34.06 3.13
C ASP A 502 22.82 -34.62 1.97
N LEU A 503 21.57 -34.17 1.83
CA LEU A 503 20.75 -34.45 0.66
C LEU A 503 21.42 -33.97 -0.64
N ALA A 504 21.88 -32.72 -0.66
CA ALA A 504 22.50 -32.13 -1.84
C ALA A 504 23.83 -32.81 -2.22
N ASP A 505 24.68 -33.12 -1.24
CA ASP A 505 25.95 -33.82 -1.43
C ASP A 505 25.73 -35.25 -1.98
N ALA A 506 24.76 -35.99 -1.42
CA ALA A 506 24.43 -37.33 -1.91
C ALA A 506 23.89 -37.30 -3.34
N ALA A 507 23.02 -36.34 -3.66
CA ALA A 507 22.50 -36.15 -5.01
C ALA A 507 23.62 -35.80 -6.00
N LEU A 508 24.53 -34.89 -5.63
CA LEU A 508 25.66 -34.52 -6.47
C LEU A 508 26.57 -35.71 -6.77
N PHE A 509 26.90 -36.50 -5.73
CA PHE A 509 27.75 -37.67 -5.84
C PHE A 509 27.16 -38.70 -6.81
N TYR A 510 25.86 -39.01 -6.67
CA TYR A 510 25.17 -39.93 -7.57
C TYR A 510 25.17 -39.44 -9.03
N LEU A 511 24.92 -38.14 -9.25
CA LEU A 511 24.96 -37.56 -10.59
C LEU A 511 26.38 -37.59 -11.19
N GLU A 512 27.42 -37.36 -10.39
CA GLU A 512 28.82 -37.45 -10.83
C GLU A 512 29.21 -38.89 -11.20
N GLU A 513 28.78 -39.90 -10.43
CA GLU A 513 28.99 -41.32 -10.75
C GLU A 513 28.29 -41.70 -12.05
N LEU A 514 27.03 -41.30 -12.24
CA LEU A 514 26.30 -41.53 -13.48
C LEU A 514 26.95 -40.85 -14.68
N TYR A 515 27.46 -39.62 -14.52
CA TYR A 515 28.17 -38.91 -15.57
C TYR A 515 29.46 -39.64 -15.98
N GLY A 516 30.22 -40.13 -14.99
CA GLY A 516 31.45 -40.90 -15.20
C GLY A 516 31.21 -42.23 -15.90
N LEU A 517 30.12 -42.94 -15.57
CA LEU A 517 29.72 -44.20 -16.20
C LEU A 517 29.19 -44.00 -17.62
N ALA A 518 28.66 -42.83 -17.94
CA ALA A 518 28.02 -42.54 -19.23
C ALA A 518 28.94 -41.84 -20.25
N ASN A 519 30.26 -41.88 -20.08
CA ASN A 519 31.25 -41.25 -20.99
C ASN A 519 30.96 -39.77 -21.31
N GLY A 520 30.36 -39.03 -20.38
CA GLY A 520 30.06 -37.60 -20.53
C GLY A 520 28.68 -37.24 -21.12
N GLU A 521 27.82 -38.22 -21.44
CA GLU A 521 26.43 -37.97 -21.83
C GLU A 521 25.44 -38.53 -20.81
N MET A 522 24.93 -37.68 -19.93
CA MET A 522 23.93 -38.10 -18.93
C MET A 522 22.54 -38.21 -19.58
N LYS A 523 21.93 -39.39 -19.47
CA LYS A 523 20.57 -39.64 -19.97
C LYS A 523 19.54 -39.48 -18.85
N PHE A 524 18.50 -38.70 -19.12
CA PHE A 524 17.38 -38.47 -18.21
C PHE A 524 16.75 -39.78 -17.69
N ASP A 525 16.62 -40.78 -18.56
CA ASP A 525 15.98 -42.06 -18.23
C ASP A 525 16.75 -42.94 -17.23
N ALA A 526 17.96 -42.56 -16.84
CA ALA A 526 18.81 -43.32 -15.91
C ALA A 526 18.67 -42.89 -14.44
N LEU A 527 17.86 -41.86 -14.14
CA LEU A 527 17.77 -41.27 -12.81
C LEU A 527 16.77 -42.01 -11.92
N PHE A 528 17.29 -42.76 -10.94
CA PHE A 528 16.49 -43.43 -9.93
C PHE A 528 16.21 -42.51 -8.74
N ALA A 529 14.94 -42.44 -8.33
CA ALA A 529 14.50 -41.48 -7.33
C ALA A 529 15.10 -41.75 -5.95
N ARG A 530 15.24 -43.02 -5.59
CA ARG A 530 15.79 -43.44 -4.30
C ARG A 530 17.28 -43.13 -4.15
N ASP A 531 18.05 -43.23 -5.24
CA ASP A 531 19.49 -42.98 -5.23
C ASP A 531 19.79 -41.47 -5.23
N LEU A 532 19.08 -40.70 -6.06
CA LEU A 532 19.21 -39.24 -6.09
C LEU A 532 18.83 -38.59 -4.75
N LEU A 533 17.83 -39.14 -4.05
CA LEU A 533 17.41 -38.68 -2.71
C LEU A 533 18.11 -39.44 -1.57
N GLY A 534 19.26 -40.09 -1.83
CA GLY A 534 19.94 -40.98 -0.88
C GLY A 534 20.32 -40.35 0.46
N GLY A 535 20.55 -39.03 0.49
CA GLY A 535 20.83 -38.27 1.70
C GLY A 535 19.60 -37.85 2.51
N ALA A 536 18.38 -37.99 1.97
CA ALA A 536 17.15 -37.67 2.70
C ALA A 536 16.85 -38.73 3.77
N GLY A 537 17.04 -38.40 5.05
CA GLY A 537 16.73 -39.30 6.17
C GLY A 537 17.86 -40.25 6.59
N GLN A 538 19.14 -39.89 6.38
CA GLN A 538 20.24 -40.55 7.10
C GLN A 538 20.22 -40.10 8.56
N GLU A 539 19.82 -40.99 9.47
CA GLU A 539 20.10 -40.83 10.90
C GLU A 539 21.53 -41.31 11.19
N ASP A 540 22.34 -40.45 11.81
CA ASP A 540 23.47 -40.89 12.62
C ASP A 540 22.89 -41.66 13.82
N THR A 541 23.31 -42.91 13.95
CA THR A 541 23.00 -43.84 15.05
C THR A 541 23.08 -43.18 16.43
N GLY A 542 22.00 -43.18 17.22
CA GLY A 542 22.10 -42.80 18.63
C GLY A 542 20.83 -42.77 19.48
N GLU A 543 19.72 -42.21 19.00
CA GLU A 543 18.52 -42.04 19.83
C GLU A 543 17.21 -42.36 19.09
N PRO A 544 16.51 -43.44 19.46
CA PRO A 544 15.23 -43.81 18.85
C PRO A 544 14.13 -42.90 19.42
N GLY A 545 13.65 -41.91 18.65
CA GLY A 545 12.42 -41.22 19.07
C GLY A 545 12.03 -39.87 18.45
N MET A 546 12.81 -39.24 17.57
CA MET A 546 12.35 -38.02 16.88
C MET A 546 12.51 -38.17 15.37
N LEU A 547 11.52 -38.83 14.76
CA LEU A 547 11.07 -38.55 13.40
C LEU A 547 11.19 -37.03 13.16
N ILE A 548 11.52 -36.57 11.95
CA ILE A 548 11.30 -35.17 11.55
C ILE A 548 9.86 -34.86 11.95
N VAL A 549 9.67 -34.24 13.11
CA VAL A 549 8.34 -34.13 13.72
C VAL A 549 7.60 -33.25 12.76
N GLY A 550 6.59 -33.83 12.10
CA GLY A 550 5.79 -33.15 11.10
C GLY A 550 5.45 -31.76 11.61
N ASP A 551 5.67 -30.77 10.76
CA ASP A 551 5.52 -29.37 11.14
C ASP A 551 4.25 -29.16 11.97
N LYS A 552 4.40 -28.55 13.14
CA LYS A 552 3.33 -28.42 14.13
C LYS A 552 2.21 -27.47 13.66
N ASP A 553 2.35 -26.80 12.51
CA ASP A 553 1.35 -25.87 12.01
C ASP A 553 0.18 -26.61 11.33
N PRO A 554 -1.01 -26.66 11.94
CA PRO A 554 -2.17 -27.36 11.37
C PRO A 554 -2.65 -26.71 10.05
N HIS A 555 -2.29 -25.46 9.79
CA HIS A 555 -2.68 -24.78 8.56
C HIS A 555 -1.91 -25.29 7.35
N VAL A 556 -0.61 -25.56 7.47
CA VAL A 556 0.20 -26.09 6.36
C VAL A 556 -0.35 -27.43 5.89
N GLU A 557 -0.68 -28.30 6.83
CA GLU A 557 -1.27 -29.61 6.55
C GLU A 557 -2.65 -29.47 5.89
N SER A 558 -3.54 -28.65 6.44
CA SER A 558 -4.88 -28.40 5.90
C SER A 558 -4.84 -27.82 4.48
N PHE A 559 -3.99 -26.81 4.26
CA PHE A 559 -3.80 -26.17 2.96
C PHE A 559 -3.22 -27.13 1.93
N SER A 560 -2.24 -27.95 2.30
CA SER A 560 -1.65 -28.94 1.38
C SER A 560 -2.68 -29.97 0.91
N LYS A 561 -3.50 -30.50 1.83
CA LYS A 561 -4.59 -31.43 1.52
C LYS A 561 -5.63 -30.78 0.62
N HIS A 562 -6.00 -29.53 0.89
CA HIS A 562 -6.93 -28.79 0.06
C HIS A 562 -6.40 -28.62 -1.37
N ILE A 563 -5.15 -28.16 -1.54
CA ILE A 563 -4.53 -28.00 -2.87
C ILE A 563 -4.51 -29.34 -3.61
N ALA A 564 -4.02 -30.42 -2.97
CA ALA A 564 -3.93 -31.73 -3.60
C ALA A 564 -5.30 -32.28 -4.01
N ALA A 565 -6.33 -32.10 -3.18
CA ALA A 565 -7.70 -32.50 -3.51
C ALA A 565 -8.30 -31.69 -4.66
N ASP A 566 -8.08 -30.36 -4.68
CA ASP A 566 -8.58 -29.48 -5.75
C ASP A 566 -7.90 -29.78 -7.09
N VAL A 567 -6.57 -29.99 -7.08
CA VAL A 567 -5.79 -30.34 -8.27
C VAL A 567 -6.29 -31.64 -8.89
N ARG A 568 -6.42 -32.71 -8.10
CA ARG A 568 -6.91 -34.01 -8.60
C ARG A 568 -8.33 -33.96 -9.16
N LYS A 569 -9.17 -33.05 -8.65
CA LYS A 569 -10.58 -32.98 -9.03
C LYS A 569 -10.86 -32.04 -10.19
N ASN A 570 -10.16 -30.89 -10.24
CA ASN A 570 -10.58 -29.75 -11.04
C ASN A 570 -9.56 -29.32 -12.10
N TRP A 571 -8.34 -29.85 -12.08
CA TRP A 571 -7.30 -29.49 -13.05
C TRP A 571 -7.23 -30.51 -14.17
N VAL A 572 -7.12 -30.02 -15.41
CA VAL A 572 -6.95 -30.85 -16.61
C VAL A 572 -5.61 -30.49 -17.24
N VAL A 573 -4.66 -31.41 -17.15
CA VAL A 573 -3.32 -31.29 -17.72
C VAL A 573 -3.31 -32.00 -19.08
N THR A 574 -3.21 -31.24 -20.17
CA THR A 574 -3.02 -31.77 -21.53
C THR A 574 -1.60 -31.44 -21.98
N SER A 575 -1.04 -32.16 -22.95
CA SER A 575 0.31 -31.97 -23.48
C SER A 575 0.57 -30.51 -23.91
N GLY A 576 1.12 -29.71 -23.00
CA GLY A 576 1.51 -28.31 -23.19
C GLY A 576 0.53 -27.25 -22.66
N ILE A 577 -0.65 -27.62 -22.14
CA ILE A 577 -1.63 -26.66 -21.58
C ILE A 577 -2.25 -27.21 -20.30
N ILE A 578 -2.25 -26.38 -19.24
CA ILE A 578 -2.97 -26.67 -18.00
C ILE A 578 -4.22 -25.78 -17.95
N THR A 579 -5.38 -26.40 -17.74
CA THR A 579 -6.66 -25.69 -17.59
C THR A 579 -7.30 -26.04 -16.25
N VAL A 580 -7.95 -25.06 -15.63
CA VAL A 580 -8.69 -25.22 -14.37
C VAL A 580 -10.17 -25.08 -14.64
N ARG A 581 -10.97 -26.07 -14.20
CA ARG A 581 -12.44 -25.97 -14.23
C ARG A 581 -12.90 -24.99 -13.15
N LEU A 582 -13.18 -23.75 -13.54
CA LEU A 582 -13.79 -22.76 -12.64
C LEU A 582 -15.31 -23.00 -12.53
N PRO A 583 -15.94 -22.76 -11.37
CA PRO A 583 -17.40 -22.73 -11.26
C PRO A 583 -17.99 -21.66 -12.19
N ALA A 584 -19.09 -21.95 -12.87
CA ALA A 584 -19.75 -21.00 -13.77
C ALA A 584 -20.21 -19.73 -13.01
N LYS A 585 -19.73 -18.56 -13.43
CA LYS A 585 -20.30 -17.25 -13.02
C LYS A 585 -21.57 -16.96 -13.83
N PRO A 586 -22.60 -16.30 -13.27
CA PRO A 586 -23.76 -15.84 -14.04
C PRO A 586 -23.33 -14.86 -15.15
N PRO A 587 -24.09 -14.79 -16.26
CA PRO A 587 -23.61 -14.20 -17.51
C PRO A 587 -23.51 -12.67 -17.43
N SER A 588 -22.29 -12.15 -17.50
CA SER A 588 -22.03 -10.77 -17.92
C SER A 588 -21.92 -10.74 -19.46
N PRO A 589 -22.50 -9.75 -20.15
CA PRO A 589 -22.66 -9.75 -21.61
C PRO A 589 -21.34 -9.33 -22.29
N SER A 590 -20.35 -10.23 -22.32
CA SER A 590 -19.15 -10.16 -23.18
C SER A 590 -18.18 -11.33 -23.02
N ALA A 591 -18.42 -12.30 -22.13
CA ALA A 591 -17.49 -13.42 -21.92
C ALA A 591 -17.78 -14.58 -22.89
N THR A 592 -17.12 -14.60 -24.06
CA THR A 592 -16.93 -15.84 -24.83
C THR A 592 -16.11 -16.82 -23.99
N GLN A 593 -16.76 -17.91 -23.56
CA GLN A 593 -16.12 -19.02 -22.85
C GLN A 593 -15.16 -19.77 -23.79
N SER A 594 -13.88 -19.44 -23.69
CA SER A 594 -12.80 -20.38 -23.98
C SER A 594 -11.65 -20.05 -23.02
N GLY A 595 -11.52 -20.79 -21.92
CA GLY A 595 -10.35 -20.69 -21.05
C GLY A 595 -9.13 -21.03 -21.88
N GLN A 596 -8.29 -20.03 -22.18
CA GLN A 596 -7.12 -20.22 -23.05
C GLN A 596 -6.08 -21.17 -22.43
N GLY A 597 -6.17 -21.39 -21.11
CA GLY A 597 -5.23 -22.22 -20.35
C GLY A 597 -3.83 -21.61 -20.34
N THR A 598 -3.01 -22.00 -19.37
CA THR A 598 -1.61 -21.59 -19.41
C THR A 598 -0.84 -22.55 -20.29
N LYS A 599 -0.23 -22.03 -21.37
CA LYS A 599 0.78 -22.76 -22.13
C LYS A 599 2.00 -22.96 -21.23
N HIS A 600 2.36 -24.21 -20.97
CA HIS A 600 3.56 -24.51 -20.23
C HIS A 600 4.55 -25.29 -21.10
N ARG A 601 5.75 -24.74 -21.25
CA ARG A 601 6.90 -25.47 -21.79
C ARG A 601 7.74 -25.95 -20.60
N LEU A 602 7.63 -27.23 -20.25
CA LEU A 602 8.66 -27.87 -19.44
C LEU A 602 9.93 -27.89 -20.30
N GLY A 603 11.07 -27.52 -19.72
CA GLY A 603 12.37 -27.60 -20.40
C GLY A 603 12.64 -29.00 -20.93
N THR A 604 13.58 -29.14 -21.86
CA THR A 604 14.00 -30.49 -22.26
C THR A 604 14.58 -31.22 -21.05
N GLY A 605 14.48 -32.56 -21.00
CA GLY A 605 15.00 -33.34 -19.86
C GLY A 605 16.48 -33.09 -19.57
N ARG A 606 17.24 -32.63 -20.57
CA ARG A 606 18.62 -32.17 -20.44
C ARG A 606 18.74 -30.81 -19.74
N GLU A 607 17.94 -29.82 -20.12
CA GLU A 607 17.93 -28.49 -19.47
C GLU A 607 17.62 -28.62 -17.98
N ILE A 608 16.60 -29.40 -17.62
CA ILE A 608 16.20 -29.62 -16.22
C ILE A 608 17.34 -30.26 -15.41
N LEU A 609 18.10 -31.18 -16.02
CA LEU A 609 19.22 -31.83 -15.39
C LEU A 609 20.42 -30.88 -15.19
N GLU A 610 20.71 -30.05 -16.19
CA GLU A 610 21.75 -29.02 -16.11
C GLU A 610 21.42 -28.02 -15.00
N ASP A 611 20.16 -27.57 -14.91
CA ASP A 611 19.66 -26.72 -13.84
C ASP A 611 19.77 -27.38 -12.47
N LEU A 612 19.41 -28.67 -12.36
CA LEU A 612 19.55 -29.44 -11.12
C LEU A 612 21.01 -29.49 -10.64
N CYS A 613 21.94 -29.82 -11.55
CA CYS A 613 23.36 -29.85 -11.24
C CYS A 613 23.85 -28.47 -10.78
N GLN A 614 23.40 -27.40 -11.43
CA GLN A 614 23.75 -26.04 -11.08
C GLN A 614 23.24 -25.67 -9.67
N GLU A 615 21.97 -25.92 -9.37
CA GLU A 615 21.37 -25.57 -8.06
C GLU A 615 22.00 -26.36 -6.91
N LEU A 616 22.27 -27.66 -7.11
CA LEU A 616 22.97 -28.48 -6.10
C LEU A 616 24.41 -28.00 -5.87
N ARG A 617 25.14 -27.61 -6.93
CA ARG A 617 26.48 -27.02 -6.81
C ARG A 617 26.44 -25.67 -6.10
N LEU A 618 25.45 -24.83 -6.40
CA LEU A 618 25.28 -23.54 -5.74
C LEU A 618 25.07 -23.72 -4.23
N TRP A 619 24.26 -24.70 -3.81
CA TRP A 619 24.03 -24.99 -2.40
C TRP A 619 25.32 -25.44 -1.69
N THR A 620 25.98 -26.45 -2.25
CA THR A 620 27.18 -27.09 -1.66
C THR A 620 28.42 -26.17 -1.65
N LEU A 621 28.60 -25.35 -2.69
CA LEU A 621 29.71 -24.38 -2.75
C LEU A 621 29.54 -23.24 -1.76
N ARG A 622 28.31 -22.74 -1.60
CA ARG A 622 28.06 -21.52 -0.84
C ARG A 622 27.94 -21.80 0.66
N ILE A 623 27.37 -22.91 1.12
CA ILE A 623 27.27 -23.23 2.57
C ILE A 623 28.62 -23.63 3.18
N GLY A 624 29.62 -23.91 2.36
CA GLY A 624 31.00 -24.07 2.81
C GLY A 624 31.21 -25.40 3.52
N ARG A 625 31.88 -26.33 2.81
CA ARG A 625 32.44 -27.55 3.37
C ARG A 625 33.27 -27.27 4.63
N ARG A 626 32.70 -27.56 5.80
CA ARG A 626 33.45 -28.12 6.93
C ARG A 626 33.07 -29.59 7.11
N ARG A 627 33.41 -30.44 6.14
CA ARG A 627 33.45 -31.89 6.41
C ARG A 627 34.81 -32.26 6.99
N ARG A 628 34.74 -32.89 8.16
CA ARG A 628 35.77 -33.73 8.78
C ARG A 628 36.54 -34.52 7.69
N GLY A 629 37.83 -34.26 7.56
CA GLY A 629 38.85 -35.28 7.25
C GLY A 629 38.78 -36.12 5.96
N ARG A 630 38.35 -35.60 4.80
CA ARG A 630 38.67 -36.26 3.51
C ARG A 630 39.28 -35.27 2.49
N PRO A 631 40.44 -35.58 1.89
CA PRO A 631 41.06 -34.72 0.89
C PRO A 631 40.37 -34.90 -0.45
N VAL A 632 39.87 -33.81 -1.03
CA VAL A 632 39.48 -33.78 -2.45
C VAL A 632 40.71 -33.38 -3.25
N ARG A 633 41.19 -34.27 -4.12
CA ARG A 633 42.22 -33.93 -5.11
C ARG A 633 41.62 -32.95 -6.14
N PRO A 634 42.32 -31.86 -6.49
CA PRO A 634 41.83 -30.93 -7.48
C PRO A 634 42.16 -31.46 -8.88
N THR A 635 41.18 -32.08 -9.51
CA THR A 635 41.13 -32.27 -10.96
C THR A 635 39.67 -32.04 -11.32
N TRP A 636 39.25 -31.01 -12.06
CA TRP A 636 39.66 -30.69 -13.42
C TRP A 636 39.13 -29.30 -13.81
N ARG A 637 39.91 -28.57 -14.62
CA ARG A 637 39.41 -27.58 -15.59
C ARG A 637 38.67 -28.35 -16.69
N HIS A 638 37.77 -27.70 -17.44
CA HIS A 638 36.97 -28.20 -18.57
C HIS A 638 35.46 -28.35 -18.29
N PHE A 639 34.85 -27.27 -17.80
CA PHE A 639 33.55 -26.82 -18.32
C PHE A 639 33.70 -25.34 -18.61
N ARG A 640 33.99 -24.99 -19.87
CA ARG A 640 33.87 -23.61 -20.34
C ARG A 640 32.39 -23.34 -20.54
N MET A 641 31.79 -22.53 -19.68
CA MET A 641 30.58 -21.80 -20.04
C MET A 641 30.97 -20.61 -20.92
N PRO A 642 30.21 -20.30 -21.98
CA PRO A 642 30.26 -18.98 -22.60
C PRO A 642 29.62 -17.98 -21.63
N ILE A 643 30.35 -16.89 -21.39
CA ILE A 643 29.91 -15.75 -20.60
C ILE A 643 28.84 -15.01 -21.40
N PHE A 644 27.66 -14.82 -20.82
CA PHE A 644 26.74 -13.73 -21.14
C PHE A 644 26.23 -13.10 -19.85
#